data_AF-A0A433K509-F1
#
_entry.id   AF-A0A433K509-F1
#
_cell.length_a   1.000
_cell.length_b   1.000
_cell.length_c   1.000
_cell.angle_alpha   90.00
_cell.angle_beta   90.00
_cell.angle_gamma   90.00
#
_symmetry.space_group_name_H-M   'P 1'
#
loop_
_entity.id
_entity.type
_entity.pdbx_description
1 polymer ?
#
loop_
_entity_poly.entity_id
_entity_poly.type
_entity_poly.pdbx_seq_one_letter_code
_entity_poly.pdbx_strand_id
1 'polypeptide(L)'
;MPTPAERAQAQARYLEEVNAQAKIIYERDKAKLPIDPQGRVLLQVKLDANAWEKIYRAQKKIKAEDPLPAEYNLAAFKQEFEKLLGHPVTATTSVSYDIQTGSQEPLNPLFKAKLESSLVTVLQGKKNPEKLSEADRLKIDESKEQIIAQYQNLAKGRIISLHQETHFHAHLIGRMVRTAVDRAGRDAPFGDKDELFQKGLDNALLKLNEKIQALEAKALVTAYKKVSKTDPFDEEAFQKALNKELDAARKKILPEIAKAVRVELIKATGIQFDKDITQHLTKELAKSTSASLNDTVHISRGTGAISYIGASEKTSHHQQVGAKYVADQTLYSHHLKESGVVQALAHRQQVRVPALAVKVLHKYTEKLLDQDDKHHAKAEKAQKKGLQEPLLLDDIDTRIQKLAKDKSLSAPEIEQIKAEYELMRNELAKATPQKPVSRLDAFNAMIVTDTAQKIQHLQSKYQLGDIDRGPIPKAFVYNLYTSLNRTGDGSTKMPHPAEWYDERNNKQTQSADHILKAAHEYNRNNPVAPLCLVQNVPVNGWGHNIDIDPSNPSIVNEAALMGQLAALHTIYDTLSVEDKNNAQKIFADYKQFLTTPETSFYDYVVKNNTPTLAQLATIQASPPLAKPEKPMVEVVIPVDESAAQRDQRLATALEDHRAEFLSDAKHAMAALFKAKAFNDLDNGFTYQALSVFAENASIGGCKSANERAQAVNGRAAILDFVSLDKATRDALLDKYLSKEEAKELKTATDGLETAIQHSDLPNITKNMNTLYGSLNLEGFQALISFIDQGGHAKLSTKGELLNTNSAEPVHTNVKNASKWQCHKGLTDNVLAEFNGVQKFSWLKEMKGALKPVAAAIGATGIGLGIAAAVGITAGFPPAGLVIAAAAGVTLLAYTLFKVLPKWWASREAATQTRFDAIQENNRQLVEGAKAELEAQHQAVHAPHQESIVPLDFSRQRELRHLAQEARKSTAPQVERDRDLDLSDDPTIQLSGGPG
;
A
#
# COMPACT_ATOMS: atom_id res chain seq x y z
N MET A 1 23.55 -9.95 13.84
CA MET A 1 22.16 -9.61 13.46
C MET A 1 21.60 -8.78 14.59
N PRO A 2 20.96 -7.63 14.32
CA PRO A 2 20.31 -6.88 15.38
C PRO A 2 19.18 -7.71 15.97
N THR A 3 19.11 -7.77 17.29
CA THR A 3 17.94 -8.26 18.03
C THR A 3 16.71 -7.39 17.71
N PRO A 4 15.48 -7.88 17.93
CA PRO A 4 14.28 -7.06 17.78
C PRO A 4 14.34 -5.73 18.56
N ALA A 5 14.92 -5.75 19.76
CA ALA A 5 15.11 -4.56 20.59
C ALA A 5 16.11 -3.56 19.99
N GLU A 6 17.29 -4.02 19.54
CA GLU A 6 18.27 -3.16 18.88
C GLU A 6 17.72 -2.53 17.61
N ARG A 7 16.96 -3.30 16.82
CA ARG A 7 16.29 -2.82 15.62
C ARG A 7 15.24 -1.74 15.94
N ALA A 8 14.38 -2.00 16.92
CA ALA A 8 13.36 -1.03 17.33
C ALA A 8 13.97 0.27 17.86
N GLN A 9 15.10 0.20 18.56
CA GLN A 9 15.85 1.38 18.99
C GLN A 9 16.41 2.18 17.80
N ALA A 10 17.00 1.49 16.80
CA ALA A 10 17.46 2.14 15.58
C ALA A 10 16.31 2.80 14.80
N GLN A 11 15.18 2.10 14.68
CA GLN A 11 13.97 2.62 14.04
C GLN A 11 13.42 3.85 14.76
N ALA A 12 13.34 3.82 16.10
CA ALA A 12 12.92 4.96 16.90
C ALA A 12 13.83 6.19 16.69
N ARG A 13 15.16 6.01 16.71
CA ARG A 13 16.13 7.09 16.45
C ARG A 13 15.98 7.70 15.05
N TYR A 14 15.78 6.86 14.04
CA TYR A 14 15.53 7.32 12.68
C TYR A 14 14.25 8.17 12.61
N LEU A 15 13.16 7.67 13.16
CA LEU A 15 11.87 8.37 13.16
C LEU A 15 11.90 9.66 13.98
N GLU A 16 12.66 9.70 15.06
CA GLU A 16 12.87 10.91 15.86
C GLU A 16 13.54 12.02 15.04
N GLU A 17 14.62 11.71 14.32
CA GLU A 17 15.29 12.70 13.47
C GLU A 17 14.42 13.11 12.28
N VAL A 18 13.70 12.16 11.64
CA VAL A 18 12.73 12.49 10.59
C VAL A 18 11.64 13.45 11.11
N ASN A 19 11.12 13.19 12.32
CA ASN A 19 10.13 14.05 12.98
C ASN A 19 10.71 15.45 13.29
N ALA A 20 11.95 15.52 13.78
CA ALA A 20 12.63 16.78 14.05
C ALA A 20 12.82 17.61 12.77
N GLN A 21 13.26 16.99 11.68
CA GLN A 21 13.42 17.67 10.38
C GLN A 21 12.07 18.07 9.77
N ALA A 22 11.04 17.23 9.90
CA ALA A 22 9.67 17.57 9.51
C ALA A 22 9.19 18.85 10.24
N LYS A 23 9.43 18.95 11.55
CA LYS A 23 9.11 20.14 12.34
C LYS A 23 9.84 21.38 11.82
N ILE A 24 11.15 21.28 11.52
CA ILE A 24 11.93 22.40 10.97
C ILE A 24 11.37 22.89 9.63
N ILE A 25 11.08 21.95 8.71
CA ILE A 25 10.51 22.26 7.40
C ILE A 25 9.13 22.91 7.56
N TYR A 26 8.29 22.37 8.44
CA TYR A 26 6.99 22.97 8.73
C TYR A 26 7.14 24.41 9.24
N GLU A 27 7.98 24.67 10.24
CA GLU A 27 8.14 26.02 10.77
C GLU A 27 8.65 27.02 9.72
N ARG A 28 9.57 26.58 8.84
CA ARG A 28 10.08 27.38 7.73
C ARG A 28 9.01 27.69 6.68
N ASP A 29 8.21 26.68 6.31
CA ASP A 29 7.37 26.73 5.11
C ASP A 29 5.86 26.81 5.40
N LYS A 30 5.42 26.85 6.66
CA LYS A 30 3.99 26.80 7.06
C LYS A 30 3.07 27.80 6.34
N ALA A 31 3.59 28.92 5.85
CA ALA A 31 2.81 29.88 5.07
C ALA A 31 2.43 29.37 3.66
N LYS A 32 3.28 28.51 3.08
CA LYS A 32 3.21 28.03 1.69
C LYS A 32 2.70 26.59 1.59
N LEU A 33 2.75 25.82 2.67
CA LEU A 33 2.36 24.41 2.64
C LEU A 33 0.85 24.24 2.35
N PRO A 34 0.47 23.24 1.55
CA PRO A 34 -0.91 22.78 1.52
C PRO A 34 -1.25 22.12 2.86
N ILE A 35 -2.32 22.57 3.49
CA ILE A 35 -2.73 22.12 4.82
C ILE A 35 -4.14 21.55 4.73
N ASP A 36 -4.26 20.27 5.09
CA ASP A 36 -5.55 19.66 5.39
C ASP A 36 -6.21 20.43 6.54
N PRO A 37 -7.47 20.83 6.39
CA PRO A 37 -8.21 21.48 7.44
C PRO A 37 -8.30 20.77 8.80
N GLN A 38 -8.08 19.47 8.88
CA GLN A 38 -7.90 18.79 10.17
C GLN A 38 -6.49 18.99 10.76
N GLY A 39 -5.65 19.85 10.20
CA GLY A 39 -4.28 20.07 10.67
C GLY A 39 -3.34 18.93 10.31
N ARG A 40 -3.40 18.44 9.07
CA ARG A 40 -2.37 17.55 8.50
C ARG A 40 -1.66 18.23 7.35
N VAL A 41 -0.34 18.08 7.31
CA VAL A 41 0.49 18.59 6.21
C VAL A 41 1.37 17.46 5.68
N LEU A 42 1.63 17.47 4.37
CA LEU A 42 2.56 16.53 3.75
C LEU A 42 3.88 17.23 3.48
N LEU A 43 4.95 16.69 4.04
CA LEU A 43 6.29 17.25 3.97
C LEU A 43 7.21 16.23 3.29
N GLN A 44 8.14 16.72 2.48
CA GLN A 44 9.22 15.89 1.93
C GLN A 44 10.48 16.16 2.75
N VAL A 45 10.92 15.15 3.50
CA VAL A 45 12.06 15.24 4.42
C VAL A 45 13.27 14.54 3.80
N LYS A 46 14.38 15.26 3.66
CA LYS A 46 15.69 14.71 3.32
C LYS A 46 16.59 14.85 4.54
N LEU A 47 17.20 13.75 5.00
CA LEU A 47 18.17 13.79 6.09
C LEU A 47 19.55 14.20 5.54
N ASP A 48 19.99 15.41 5.91
CA ASP A 48 21.31 15.92 5.56
C ASP A 48 22.43 15.29 6.41
N ALA A 49 23.69 15.67 6.15
CA ALA A 49 24.83 15.13 6.88
C ALA A 49 24.74 15.38 8.40
N ASN A 50 24.19 16.52 8.82
CA ASN A 50 24.04 16.89 10.23
C ASN A 50 22.98 16.01 10.92
N ALA A 51 21.86 15.74 10.25
CA ALA A 51 20.82 14.83 10.74
C ALA A 51 21.39 13.42 10.95
N TRP A 52 22.16 12.91 9.98
CA TRP A 52 22.82 11.62 10.12
C TRP A 52 23.90 11.60 11.21
N GLU A 53 24.63 12.70 11.40
CA GLU A 53 25.58 12.85 12.51
C GLU A 53 24.87 12.76 13.86
N LYS A 54 23.70 13.39 14.03
CA LYS A 54 22.90 13.26 15.26
C LYS A 54 22.49 11.83 15.53
N ILE A 55 22.04 11.11 14.49
CA ILE A 55 21.71 9.68 14.61
C ILE A 55 22.96 8.89 15.03
N TYR A 56 24.13 9.16 14.43
CA TYR A 56 25.39 8.52 14.80
C TYR A 56 25.77 8.78 16.27
N ARG A 57 25.72 10.03 16.71
CA ARG A 57 26.03 10.43 18.09
C ARG A 57 25.08 9.77 19.08
N ALA A 58 23.77 9.80 18.80
CA ALA A 58 22.78 9.12 19.62
C ALA A 58 23.01 7.59 19.65
N GLN A 59 23.40 7.00 18.52
CA GLN A 59 23.70 5.57 18.43
C GLN A 59 24.93 5.16 19.24
N LYS A 60 26.01 5.94 19.16
CA LYS A 60 27.28 5.66 19.84
C LYS A 60 27.38 6.30 21.23
N LYS A 61 26.31 6.96 21.70
CA LYS A 61 26.22 7.68 22.99
C LYS A 61 27.30 8.76 23.16
N ILE A 62 27.62 9.45 22.07
CA ILE A 62 28.58 10.57 22.03
C ILE A 62 27.82 11.86 22.33
N LYS A 63 28.36 12.73 23.20
CA LYS A 63 27.70 14.01 23.51
C LYS A 63 27.75 14.95 22.30
N ALA A 64 26.90 15.97 22.30
CA ALA A 64 26.82 16.91 21.17
C ALA A 64 28.11 17.75 21.05
N GLU A 65 28.75 18.05 22.17
CA GLU A 65 29.96 18.86 22.28
C GLU A 65 31.27 18.09 21.97
N ASP A 66 31.25 16.76 22.04
CA ASP A 66 32.46 15.96 21.80
C ASP A 66 32.78 15.93 20.29
N PRO A 67 34.07 15.96 19.88
CA PRO A 67 34.42 15.77 18.48
C PRO A 67 34.00 14.36 18.01
N LEU A 68 33.63 14.23 16.73
CA LEU A 68 33.42 12.91 16.15
C LEU A 68 34.75 12.11 16.15
N PRO A 69 34.69 10.78 16.31
CA PRO A 69 35.87 9.93 16.16
C PRO A 69 36.50 10.09 14.78
N ALA A 70 37.83 9.97 14.69
CA ALA A 70 38.56 10.16 13.44
C ALA A 70 38.14 9.17 12.34
N GLU A 71 37.63 8.00 12.74
CA GLU A 71 37.09 6.94 11.88
C GLU A 71 35.65 7.20 11.39
N TYR A 72 34.99 8.28 11.81
CA TYR A 72 33.63 8.58 11.37
C TYR A 72 33.57 8.78 9.85
N ASN A 73 32.85 7.87 9.19
CA ASN A 73 32.54 7.96 7.77
C ASN A 73 31.02 7.86 7.60
N LEU A 74 30.41 8.94 7.10
CA LEU A 74 28.96 9.03 6.94
C LEU A 74 28.40 7.92 6.03
N ALA A 75 29.05 7.60 4.92
CA ALA A 75 28.56 6.58 3.99
C ALA A 75 28.63 5.18 4.61
N ALA A 76 29.74 4.85 5.27
CA ALA A 76 29.90 3.59 5.98
C ALA A 76 28.89 3.47 7.14
N PHE A 77 28.68 4.55 7.91
CA PHE A 77 27.69 4.58 8.98
C PHE A 77 26.27 4.37 8.45
N LYS A 78 25.86 5.04 7.36
CA LYS A 78 24.54 4.83 6.76
C LYS A 78 24.32 3.35 6.42
N GLN A 79 25.31 2.71 5.79
CA GLN A 79 25.22 1.29 5.45
C GLN A 79 25.16 0.37 6.69
N GLU A 80 25.91 0.68 7.74
CA GLU A 80 25.83 -0.03 9.03
C GLU A 80 24.45 0.17 9.67
N PHE A 81 23.94 1.40 9.67
CA PHE A 81 22.67 1.76 10.30
C PHE A 81 21.47 1.15 9.56
N GLU A 82 21.46 1.09 8.23
CA GLU A 82 20.43 0.38 7.46
C GLU A 82 20.38 -1.11 7.78
N LYS A 83 21.54 -1.74 8.06
CA LYS A 83 21.57 -3.13 8.56
C LYS A 83 20.94 -3.25 9.94
N LEU A 84 21.12 -2.24 10.82
CA LEU A 84 20.47 -2.18 12.13
C LEU A 84 18.96 -1.96 12.01
N LEU A 85 18.50 -1.11 11.08
CA LEU A 85 17.08 -0.90 10.77
C LEU A 85 16.41 -2.16 10.22
N GLY A 86 17.18 -3.01 9.53
CA GLY A 86 16.70 -4.21 8.85
C GLY A 86 16.06 -3.94 7.49
N HIS A 87 16.23 -2.72 6.96
CA HIS A 87 15.78 -2.33 5.62
C HIS A 87 16.57 -1.08 5.15
N PRO A 88 16.71 -0.87 3.83
CA PRO A 88 17.27 0.36 3.30
C PRO A 88 16.31 1.54 3.55
N VAL A 89 16.85 2.77 3.59
CA VAL A 89 16.03 3.99 3.62
C VAL A 89 16.22 4.80 2.35
N THR A 90 15.14 5.43 1.92
CA THR A 90 15.16 6.29 0.73
C THR A 90 15.76 7.64 1.04
N ALA A 91 16.27 8.33 0.01
CA ALA A 91 16.84 9.67 0.18
C ALA A 91 15.81 10.71 0.64
N THR A 92 14.53 10.48 0.36
CA THR A 92 13.42 11.38 0.71
C THR A 92 12.29 10.61 1.37
N THR A 93 11.90 11.01 2.58
CA THR A 93 10.75 10.48 3.31
C THR A 93 9.57 11.44 3.20
N SER A 94 8.42 10.94 2.75
CA SER A 94 7.14 11.66 2.77
C SER A 94 6.54 11.60 4.17
N VAL A 95 6.42 12.73 4.86
CA VAL A 95 5.89 12.80 6.23
C VAL A 95 4.48 13.38 6.20
N SER A 96 3.49 12.56 6.57
CA SER A 96 2.15 12.98 6.96
C SER A 96 2.21 13.53 8.38
N TYR A 97 2.58 14.80 8.49
CA TYR A 97 2.85 15.49 9.73
C TYR A 97 1.56 16.07 10.32
N ASP A 98 1.23 15.63 11.52
CA ASP A 98 0.07 16.11 12.27
C ASP A 98 0.46 17.36 13.07
N ILE A 99 -0.10 18.49 12.67
CA ILE A 99 0.16 19.81 13.26
C ILE A 99 -0.86 20.17 14.36
N GLN A 100 -1.74 19.24 14.77
CA GLN A 100 -2.64 19.54 15.87
C GLN A 100 -1.83 19.94 17.11
N THR A 101 -2.16 21.13 17.56
CA THR A 101 -2.09 21.54 18.94
C THR A 101 -3.35 21.00 19.64
N GLY A 102 -3.46 20.96 20.97
CA GLY A 102 -4.59 20.26 21.64
C GLY A 102 -5.98 20.71 21.15
N SER A 103 -7.06 20.01 21.51
CA SER A 103 -8.46 20.42 21.18
C SER A 103 -8.80 21.85 21.66
N GLN A 104 -7.98 22.38 22.58
CA GLN A 104 -8.06 23.73 23.14
C GLN A 104 -7.18 24.77 22.44
N GLU A 105 -6.25 24.38 21.56
CA GLU A 105 -5.37 25.30 20.88
C GLU A 105 -5.92 25.66 19.49
N PRO A 106 -5.89 26.94 19.09
CA PRO A 106 -6.38 27.35 17.78
C PRO A 106 -5.59 26.65 16.68
N LEU A 107 -6.29 26.24 15.61
CA LEU A 107 -5.66 25.88 14.33
C LEU A 107 -4.56 26.88 14.01
N ASN A 108 -3.50 26.41 13.32
CA ASN A 108 -2.47 27.31 12.79
C ASN A 108 -3.17 28.56 12.22
N PRO A 109 -2.92 29.77 12.78
CA PRO A 109 -3.71 30.96 12.46
C PRO A 109 -3.79 31.26 10.97
N LEU A 110 -2.74 30.93 10.23
CA LEU A 110 -2.68 31.10 8.78
C LEU A 110 -3.60 30.12 8.04
N PHE A 111 -3.70 28.88 8.53
CA PHE A 111 -4.65 27.91 7.99
C PHE A 111 -6.09 28.33 8.30
N LYS A 112 -6.37 28.67 9.57
CA LYS A 112 -7.69 29.15 10.00
C LYS A 112 -8.14 30.31 9.11
N ALA A 113 -7.27 31.29 8.87
CA ALA A 113 -7.56 32.42 7.99
C ALA A 113 -7.89 32.00 6.53
N LYS A 114 -7.15 31.06 5.94
CA LYS A 114 -7.41 30.56 4.57
C LYS A 114 -8.76 29.83 4.47
N LEU A 115 -9.06 28.97 5.45
CA LEU A 115 -10.34 28.27 5.50
C LEU A 115 -11.49 29.25 5.74
N GLU A 116 -11.34 30.18 6.69
CA GLU A 116 -12.32 31.22 6.98
C GLU A 116 -12.64 32.05 5.74
N SER A 117 -11.63 32.50 5.01
CA SER A 117 -11.81 33.23 3.75
C SER A 117 -12.63 32.42 2.73
N SER A 118 -12.34 31.12 2.62
CA SER A 118 -13.07 30.22 1.73
C SER A 118 -14.51 29.97 2.20
N LEU A 119 -14.73 29.83 3.51
CA LEU A 119 -16.06 29.68 4.12
C LEU A 119 -16.90 30.93 3.93
N VAL A 120 -16.33 32.12 4.16
CA VAL A 120 -16.99 33.41 3.91
C VAL A 120 -17.44 33.50 2.46
N THR A 121 -16.56 33.18 1.51
CA THR A 121 -16.89 33.20 0.08
C THR A 121 -18.07 32.27 -0.24
N VAL A 122 -18.09 31.06 0.31
CA VAL A 122 -19.17 30.08 0.09
C VAL A 122 -20.47 30.51 0.78
N LEU A 123 -20.42 31.03 2.00
CA LEU A 123 -21.58 31.47 2.78
C LEU A 123 -22.23 32.72 2.20
N GLN A 124 -21.44 33.66 1.69
CA GLN A 124 -21.90 34.85 0.95
C GLN A 124 -22.62 34.47 -0.35
N GLY A 125 -22.18 33.40 -1.01
CA GLY A 125 -22.77 32.91 -2.25
C GLY A 125 -22.59 33.90 -3.40
N LYS A 126 -23.70 34.37 -3.97
CA LYS A 126 -23.68 35.36 -5.08
C LYS A 126 -23.88 36.81 -4.61
N LYS A 127 -24.00 37.06 -3.31
CA LYS A 127 -24.20 38.42 -2.77
C LYS A 127 -22.93 39.25 -2.97
N ASN A 128 -23.08 40.53 -3.31
CA ASN A 128 -21.93 41.45 -3.38
C ASN A 128 -21.44 41.74 -1.94
N PRO A 129 -20.14 41.53 -1.61
CA PRO A 129 -19.59 41.83 -0.28
C PRO A 129 -19.86 43.25 0.23
N GLU A 130 -19.84 44.23 -0.68
CA GLU A 130 -20.08 45.65 -0.37
C GLU A 130 -21.55 45.95 -0.03
N LYS A 131 -22.47 45.06 -0.45
CA LYS A 131 -23.92 45.20 -0.25
C LYS A 131 -24.46 44.30 0.86
N LEU A 132 -23.61 43.59 1.58
CA LEU A 132 -24.04 42.78 2.72
C LEU A 132 -24.45 43.69 3.88
N SER A 133 -25.67 43.51 4.37
CA SER A 133 -26.12 44.12 5.62
C SER A 133 -25.25 43.66 6.80
N GLU A 134 -25.18 44.45 7.86
CA GLU A 134 -24.47 44.08 9.09
C GLU A 134 -25.01 42.76 9.68
N ALA A 135 -26.33 42.56 9.65
CA ALA A 135 -26.97 41.32 10.05
C ALA A 135 -26.55 40.10 9.20
N ASP A 136 -26.41 40.28 7.88
CA ASP A 136 -25.89 39.23 7.00
C ASP A 136 -24.43 38.88 7.35
N ARG A 137 -23.59 39.88 7.65
CA ARG A 137 -22.19 39.68 8.03
C ARG A 137 -22.08 38.92 9.34
N LEU A 138 -22.81 39.36 10.37
CA LEU A 138 -22.85 38.70 11.67
C LEU A 138 -23.27 37.24 11.55
N LYS A 139 -24.34 36.96 10.78
CA LYS A 139 -24.80 35.58 10.54
C LYS A 139 -23.77 34.72 9.81
N ILE A 140 -23.02 35.29 8.87
CA ILE A 140 -21.93 34.59 8.18
C ILE A 140 -20.82 34.26 9.17
N ASP A 141 -20.43 35.20 10.02
CA ASP A 141 -19.38 35.00 11.02
C ASP A 141 -19.78 33.95 12.06
N GLU A 142 -21.00 34.01 12.60
CA GLU A 142 -21.55 32.99 13.50
C GLU A 142 -21.55 31.60 12.85
N SER A 143 -22.04 31.48 11.61
CA SER A 143 -22.08 30.19 10.90
C SER A 143 -20.68 29.65 10.64
N LYS A 144 -19.73 30.53 10.29
CA LYS A 144 -18.32 30.20 10.05
C LYS A 144 -17.68 29.65 11.31
N GLU A 145 -17.84 30.32 12.45
CA GLU A 145 -17.30 29.88 13.74
C GLU A 145 -17.89 28.54 14.18
N GLN A 146 -19.20 28.37 14.03
CA GLN A 146 -19.87 27.10 14.34
C GLN A 146 -19.35 25.96 13.46
N ILE A 147 -19.24 26.17 12.14
CA ILE A 147 -18.72 25.15 11.21
C ILE A 147 -17.29 24.74 11.60
N ILE A 148 -16.42 25.72 11.89
CA ILE A 148 -15.04 25.45 12.28
C ILE A 148 -14.98 24.67 13.58
N ALA A 149 -15.75 25.08 14.59
CA ALA A 149 -15.81 24.39 15.88
C ALA A 149 -16.28 22.92 15.72
N GLN A 150 -17.38 22.69 14.99
CA GLN A 150 -17.88 21.33 14.76
C GLN A 150 -16.91 20.47 13.96
N TYR A 151 -16.18 21.06 13.02
CA TYR A 151 -15.20 20.32 12.24
C TYR A 151 -13.93 19.98 13.03
N GLN A 152 -13.43 20.89 13.86
CA GLN A 152 -12.28 20.65 14.73
C GLN A 152 -12.54 19.59 15.79
N ASN A 153 -13.81 19.42 16.19
CA ASN A 153 -14.21 18.41 17.18
C ASN A 153 -14.27 16.98 16.62
N LEU A 154 -14.17 16.77 15.30
CA LEU A 154 -14.20 15.42 14.72
C LEU A 154 -12.83 14.73 14.80
N ALA A 155 -12.79 13.48 15.27
CA ALA A 155 -11.59 12.65 15.14
C ALA A 155 -11.13 12.51 13.67
N LYS A 156 -9.82 12.73 13.44
CA LYS A 156 -9.21 12.71 12.08
C LYS A 156 -9.23 11.34 11.41
N GLY A 157 -9.27 10.27 12.19
CA GLY A 157 -9.37 8.91 11.69
C GLY A 157 -10.66 8.63 10.93
N ARG A 158 -11.59 9.61 10.84
CA ARG A 158 -12.92 9.46 10.26
C ARG A 158 -13.12 10.15 8.90
N ILE A 159 -12.13 10.91 8.43
CA ILE A 159 -12.22 11.71 7.19
C ILE A 159 -10.99 11.45 6.33
N ILE A 160 -11.20 11.12 5.06
CA ILE A 160 -10.12 11.09 4.08
C ILE A 160 -9.81 12.52 3.64
N SER A 161 -8.60 12.94 3.94
CA SER A 161 -8.03 14.20 3.48
C SER A 161 -8.00 14.31 1.95
N LEU A 162 -8.67 15.33 1.39
CA LEU A 162 -8.57 15.64 -0.03
C LEU A 162 -7.17 16.09 -0.42
N HIS A 163 -6.47 16.80 0.46
CA HIS A 163 -5.10 17.25 0.25
C HIS A 163 -4.15 16.05 0.16
N GLN A 164 -4.28 15.09 1.06
CA GLN A 164 -3.45 13.88 1.06
C GLN A 164 -3.67 13.03 -0.19
N GLU A 165 -4.93 12.77 -0.53
CA GLU A 165 -5.28 12.01 -1.74
C GLU A 165 -4.77 12.74 -3.00
N THR A 166 -4.91 14.07 -3.07
CA THR A 166 -4.41 14.86 -4.20
C THR A 166 -2.89 14.80 -4.32
N HIS A 167 -2.17 14.82 -3.19
CA HIS A 167 -0.72 14.67 -3.17
C HIS A 167 -0.27 13.35 -3.79
N PHE A 168 -0.81 12.22 -3.30
CA PHE A 168 -0.45 10.90 -3.84
C PHE A 168 -0.84 10.73 -5.32
N HIS A 169 -2.00 11.27 -5.73
CA HIS A 169 -2.38 11.29 -7.15
C HIS A 169 -1.39 12.09 -7.99
N ALA A 170 -1.04 13.32 -7.59
CA ALA A 170 -0.12 14.17 -8.34
C ALA A 170 1.26 13.52 -8.49
N HIS A 171 1.81 12.95 -7.42
CA HIS A 171 3.09 12.25 -7.45
C HIS A 171 3.04 10.97 -8.32
N LEU A 172 1.93 10.21 -8.30
CA LEU A 172 1.77 9.08 -9.20
C LEU A 172 1.76 9.53 -10.67
N ILE A 173 1.02 10.59 -11.01
CA ILE A 173 1.01 11.14 -12.36
C ILE A 173 2.42 11.61 -12.74
N GLY A 174 3.12 12.30 -11.84
CA GLY A 174 4.52 12.71 -12.03
C GLY A 174 5.44 11.54 -12.36
N ARG A 175 5.36 10.43 -11.60
CA ARG A 175 6.12 9.21 -11.88
C ARG A 175 5.80 8.61 -13.24
N MET A 176 4.51 8.52 -13.59
CA MET A 176 4.08 8.03 -14.90
C MET A 176 4.67 8.87 -16.04
N VAL A 177 4.59 10.20 -15.92
CA VAL A 177 5.09 11.13 -16.94
C VAL A 177 6.62 11.03 -17.03
N ARG A 178 7.33 11.00 -15.91
CA ARG A 178 8.79 10.84 -15.89
C ARG A 178 9.22 9.57 -16.61
N THR A 179 8.64 8.42 -16.25
CA THR A 179 8.96 7.15 -16.91
C THR A 179 8.61 7.15 -18.40
N ALA A 180 7.54 7.84 -18.81
CA ALA A 180 7.21 8.01 -20.22
C ALA A 180 8.24 8.87 -20.97
N VAL A 181 8.75 9.93 -20.34
CA VAL A 181 9.83 10.80 -20.86
C VAL A 181 11.13 10.01 -21.01
N ASP A 182 11.48 9.19 -20.01
CA ASP A 182 12.69 8.35 -20.05
C ASP A 182 12.61 7.33 -21.19
N ARG A 183 11.44 6.71 -21.40
CA ARG A 183 11.21 5.75 -22.50
C ARG A 183 11.27 6.39 -23.88
N ALA A 184 10.91 7.67 -23.98
CA ALA A 184 11.03 8.45 -25.20
C ALA A 184 12.47 8.96 -25.45
N GLY A 185 13.41 8.70 -24.53
CA GLY A 185 14.80 9.17 -24.62
C GLY A 185 14.91 10.69 -24.61
N ARG A 186 14.01 11.38 -23.88
CA ARG A 186 13.97 12.83 -23.79
C ARG A 186 14.65 13.30 -22.50
N ASP A 187 15.38 14.40 -22.59
CA ASP A 187 16.02 15.03 -21.43
C ASP A 187 15.53 16.47 -21.21
N ALA A 188 15.74 17.00 -20.01
CA ALA A 188 15.43 18.38 -19.72
C ALA A 188 16.48 19.30 -20.37
N PRO A 189 16.07 20.35 -21.11
CA PRO A 189 17.01 21.28 -21.74
C PRO A 189 17.88 22.07 -20.75
N PHE A 190 17.46 22.22 -19.49
CA PHE A 190 18.11 23.11 -18.53
C PHE A 190 18.13 22.54 -17.11
N GLY A 191 19.25 21.93 -16.69
CA GLY A 191 19.46 21.48 -15.30
C GLY A 191 19.09 20.02 -15.04
N ASP A 192 19.05 19.63 -13.77
CA ASP A 192 18.74 18.25 -13.38
C ASP A 192 17.25 17.94 -13.58
N LYS A 193 16.98 16.95 -14.43
CA LYS A 193 15.61 16.57 -14.79
C LYS A 193 14.77 16.19 -13.57
N ASP A 194 15.32 15.46 -12.61
CA ASP A 194 14.58 15.00 -11.44
C ASP A 194 14.22 16.17 -10.50
N GLU A 195 15.15 17.10 -10.29
CA GLU A 195 14.89 18.32 -9.53
C GLU A 195 13.80 19.20 -10.17
N LEU A 196 13.85 19.37 -11.50
CA LEU A 196 12.84 20.13 -12.23
C LEU A 196 11.46 19.46 -12.22
N PHE A 197 11.41 18.13 -12.33
CA PHE A 197 10.16 17.39 -12.19
C PHE A 197 9.55 17.58 -10.81
N GLN A 198 10.37 17.49 -9.75
CA GLN A 198 9.90 17.72 -8.39
C GLN A 198 9.40 19.17 -8.21
N LYS A 199 10.13 20.16 -8.72
CA LYS A 199 9.71 21.58 -8.71
C LYS A 199 8.36 21.78 -9.42
N GLY A 200 8.17 21.14 -10.58
CA GLY A 200 6.90 21.20 -11.31
C GLY A 200 5.74 20.55 -10.53
N LEU A 201 5.98 19.45 -9.82
CA LEU A 201 5.00 18.82 -8.94
C LEU A 201 4.65 19.69 -7.73
N ASP A 202 5.64 20.30 -7.09
CA ASP A 202 5.42 21.19 -5.94
C ASP A 202 4.58 22.41 -6.35
N ASN A 203 4.87 23.00 -7.52
CA ASN A 203 4.08 24.09 -8.10
C ASN A 203 2.64 23.66 -8.43
N ALA A 204 2.46 22.45 -8.98
CA ALA A 204 1.12 21.91 -9.25
C ALA A 204 0.31 21.75 -7.96
N LEU A 205 0.93 21.20 -6.91
CA LEU A 205 0.29 21.01 -5.60
C LEU A 205 -0.09 22.34 -4.95
N LEU A 206 0.79 23.35 -5.02
CA LEU A 206 0.50 24.68 -4.53
C LEU A 206 -0.73 25.30 -5.21
N LYS A 207 -0.85 25.15 -6.53
CA LYS A 207 -2.03 25.63 -7.30
C LYS A 207 -3.30 24.84 -7.00
N LEU A 208 -3.17 23.53 -6.78
CA LEU A 208 -4.31 22.68 -6.44
C LEU A 208 -4.86 23.01 -5.04
N ASN A 209 -4.00 23.44 -4.11
CA ASN A 209 -4.38 23.78 -2.74
C ASN A 209 -5.56 24.75 -2.67
N GLU A 210 -5.52 25.86 -3.42
CA GLU A 210 -6.62 26.85 -3.45
C GLU A 210 -7.96 26.24 -3.87
N LYS A 211 -7.92 25.37 -4.89
CA LYS A 211 -9.12 24.67 -5.39
C LYS A 211 -9.64 23.66 -4.37
N ILE A 212 -8.75 22.95 -3.69
CA ILE A 212 -9.14 21.97 -2.66
C ILE A 212 -9.79 22.71 -1.48
N GLN A 213 -9.20 23.80 -0.99
CA GLN A 213 -9.76 24.61 0.10
C GLN A 213 -11.17 25.12 -0.25
N ALA A 214 -11.37 25.61 -1.47
CA ALA A 214 -12.70 26.06 -1.91
C ALA A 214 -13.73 24.92 -1.98
N LEU A 215 -13.31 23.73 -2.46
CA LEU A 215 -14.17 22.55 -2.51
C LEU A 215 -14.52 22.03 -1.12
N GLU A 216 -13.56 22.09 -0.20
CA GLU A 216 -13.71 21.64 1.18
C GLU A 216 -14.59 22.59 1.99
N ALA A 217 -14.37 23.90 1.92
CA ALA A 217 -15.27 24.89 2.49
C ALA A 217 -16.71 24.71 1.99
N LYS A 218 -16.88 24.41 0.70
CA LYS A 218 -18.20 24.09 0.13
C LYS A 218 -18.79 22.80 0.72
N ALA A 219 -17.98 21.77 0.91
CA ALA A 219 -18.42 20.52 1.52
C ALA A 219 -18.86 20.74 2.97
N LEU A 220 -18.07 21.46 3.77
CA LEU A 220 -18.36 21.81 5.16
C LEU A 220 -19.66 22.59 5.31
N VAL A 221 -19.83 23.68 4.56
CA VAL A 221 -21.07 24.49 4.59
C VAL A 221 -22.28 23.65 4.20
N THR A 222 -22.15 22.77 3.21
CA THR A 222 -23.25 21.92 2.73
C THR A 222 -23.59 20.82 3.74
N ALA A 223 -22.60 20.23 4.38
CA ALA A 223 -22.79 19.22 5.42
C ALA A 223 -23.44 19.84 6.67
N TYR A 224 -22.92 20.97 7.14
CA TYR A 224 -23.42 21.66 8.32
C TYR A 224 -24.89 22.05 8.16
N LYS A 225 -25.26 22.69 7.04
CA LYS A 225 -26.65 23.08 6.74
C LYS A 225 -27.65 21.92 6.75
N LYS A 226 -27.20 20.68 6.51
CA LYS A 226 -28.08 19.50 6.55
C LYS A 226 -28.37 19.03 7.97
N VAL A 227 -27.46 19.29 8.90
CA VAL A 227 -27.47 18.70 10.24
C VAL A 227 -27.75 19.72 11.35
N SER A 228 -27.41 21.00 11.14
CA SER A 228 -27.55 22.09 12.10
C SER A 228 -28.98 22.42 12.54
N LYS A 229 -29.97 21.60 12.16
CA LYS A 229 -31.37 21.73 12.56
C LYS A 229 -31.72 20.83 13.75
N THR A 230 -30.83 19.91 14.14
CA THR A 230 -31.01 19.04 15.31
C THR A 230 -30.38 19.70 16.53
N ASP A 231 -31.07 19.61 17.68
CA ASP A 231 -30.56 20.02 18.99
C ASP A 231 -30.76 18.84 19.97
N PRO A 232 -29.69 18.21 20.48
CA PRO A 232 -28.28 18.56 20.27
C PRO A 232 -27.79 18.32 18.83
N PHE A 233 -26.66 18.95 18.47
CA PHE A 233 -26.02 18.75 17.18
C PHE A 233 -25.55 17.30 17.02
N ASP A 234 -25.88 16.67 15.90
CA ASP A 234 -25.53 15.26 15.62
C ASP A 234 -24.19 15.20 14.87
N GLU A 235 -23.09 14.98 15.61
CA GLU A 235 -21.74 14.90 15.06
C GLU A 235 -21.56 13.74 14.07
N GLU A 236 -22.22 12.60 14.32
CA GLU A 236 -22.14 11.42 13.44
C GLU A 236 -22.84 11.71 12.10
N ALA A 237 -24.02 12.34 12.14
CA ALA A 237 -24.72 12.78 10.94
C ALA A 237 -23.92 13.84 10.16
N PHE A 238 -23.25 14.76 10.86
CA PHE A 238 -22.38 15.76 10.24
C PHE A 238 -21.20 15.10 9.52
N GLN A 239 -20.49 14.17 10.17
CA GLN A 239 -19.41 13.39 9.57
C GLN A 239 -19.88 12.62 8.32
N LYS A 240 -21.02 11.92 8.40
CA LYS A 240 -21.63 11.21 7.26
C LYS A 240 -21.93 12.15 6.10
N ALA A 241 -22.54 13.30 6.40
CA ALA A 241 -22.87 14.31 5.40
C ALA A 241 -21.61 14.91 4.76
N LEU A 242 -20.57 15.17 5.55
CA LEU A 242 -19.30 15.73 5.10
C LEU A 242 -18.56 14.76 4.17
N ASN A 243 -18.39 13.50 4.57
CA ASN A 243 -17.74 12.50 3.72
C ASN A 243 -18.43 12.32 2.36
N LYS A 244 -19.77 12.40 2.33
CA LYS A 244 -20.56 12.39 1.09
C LYS A 244 -20.26 13.59 0.18
N GLU A 245 -20.12 14.80 0.75
CA GLU A 245 -19.78 16.00 -0.02
C GLU A 245 -18.31 16.00 -0.47
N LEU A 246 -17.38 15.50 0.36
CA LEU A 246 -15.99 15.30 -0.02
C LEU A 246 -15.86 14.28 -1.17
N ASP A 247 -16.69 13.23 -1.19
CA ASP A 247 -16.78 12.31 -2.33
C ASP A 247 -17.20 13.00 -3.64
N ALA A 248 -18.05 14.02 -3.55
CA ALA A 248 -18.41 14.86 -4.69
C ALA A 248 -17.28 15.82 -5.08
N ALA A 249 -16.52 16.33 -4.11
CA ALA A 249 -15.33 17.13 -4.35
C ALA A 249 -14.22 16.33 -5.07
N ARG A 250 -13.96 15.07 -4.67
CA ARG A 250 -13.02 14.16 -5.34
C ARG A 250 -13.26 14.06 -6.84
N LYS A 251 -14.54 13.88 -7.23
CA LYS A 251 -14.96 13.81 -8.65
C LYS A 251 -14.61 15.07 -9.42
N LYS A 252 -14.66 16.25 -8.77
CA LYS A 252 -14.42 17.55 -9.39
C LYS A 252 -12.93 17.87 -9.49
N ILE A 253 -12.15 17.58 -8.45
CA ILE A 253 -10.73 17.93 -8.43
C ILE A 253 -9.90 17.03 -9.33
N LEU A 254 -10.28 15.77 -9.52
CA LEU A 254 -9.43 14.79 -10.19
C LEU A 254 -8.97 15.19 -11.62
N PRO A 255 -9.83 15.67 -12.54
CA PRO A 255 -9.37 16.15 -13.84
C PRO A 255 -8.39 17.33 -13.74
N GLU A 256 -8.56 18.17 -12.71
CA GLU A 256 -7.68 19.33 -12.48
C GLU A 256 -6.29 18.90 -12.00
N ILE A 257 -6.16 17.75 -11.32
CA ILE A 257 -4.85 17.25 -10.86
C ILE A 257 -3.96 16.93 -12.06
N ALA A 258 -4.45 16.12 -13.00
CA ALA A 258 -3.68 15.76 -14.20
C ALA A 258 -3.30 17.00 -15.02
N LYS A 259 -4.24 17.95 -15.16
CA LYS A 259 -4.02 19.21 -15.86
C LYS A 259 -2.95 20.07 -15.19
N ALA A 260 -3.04 20.25 -13.86
CA ALA A 260 -2.08 21.04 -13.11
C ALA A 260 -0.68 20.42 -13.20
N VAL A 261 -0.56 19.10 -13.02
CA VAL A 261 0.71 18.38 -13.18
C VAL A 261 1.27 18.56 -14.58
N ARG A 262 0.46 18.38 -15.63
CA ARG A 262 0.90 18.58 -17.02
C ARG A 262 1.47 19.98 -17.23
N VAL A 263 0.71 21.01 -16.89
CA VAL A 263 1.07 22.40 -17.15
C VAL A 263 2.32 22.81 -16.39
N GLU A 264 2.41 22.48 -15.10
CA GLU A 264 3.52 22.92 -14.26
C GLU A 264 4.80 22.11 -14.49
N LEU A 265 4.70 20.83 -14.89
CA LEU A 265 5.87 20.08 -15.36
C LEU A 265 6.43 20.66 -16.66
N ILE A 266 5.58 21.03 -17.63
CA ILE A 266 6.05 21.67 -18.88
C ILE A 266 6.78 22.97 -18.56
N LYS A 267 6.21 23.80 -17.68
CA LYS A 267 6.83 25.06 -17.27
C LYS A 267 8.17 24.88 -16.56
N ALA A 268 8.24 23.90 -15.66
CA ALA A 268 9.46 23.67 -14.90
C ALA A 268 10.56 23.02 -15.75
N THR A 269 10.20 22.08 -16.63
CA THR A 269 11.17 21.25 -17.36
C THR A 269 11.46 21.77 -18.77
N GLY A 270 10.55 22.51 -19.40
CA GLY A 270 10.63 22.86 -20.82
C GLY A 270 10.37 21.70 -21.78
N ILE A 271 9.98 20.51 -21.28
CA ILE A 271 9.72 19.32 -22.10
C ILE A 271 8.29 19.40 -22.66
N GLN A 272 8.15 19.33 -23.99
CA GLN A 272 6.85 19.19 -24.64
C GLN A 272 6.36 17.74 -24.53
N PHE A 273 5.18 17.50 -23.95
CA PHE A 273 4.56 16.17 -23.94
C PHE A 273 3.85 15.85 -25.25
N ASP A 274 4.65 15.52 -26.27
CA ASP A 274 4.23 15.16 -27.63
C ASP A 274 3.71 13.72 -27.77
N LYS A 275 3.45 13.28 -29.01
CA LYS A 275 3.01 11.90 -29.30
C LYS A 275 4.04 10.83 -28.88
N ASP A 276 5.33 11.14 -28.97
CA ASP A 276 6.41 10.20 -28.66
C ASP A 276 6.43 9.86 -27.17
N ILE A 277 6.17 10.85 -26.31
CA ILE A 277 6.04 10.63 -24.85
C ILE A 277 4.67 10.04 -24.52
N THR A 278 3.58 10.63 -25.03
CA THR A 278 2.21 10.31 -24.61
C THR A 278 1.76 8.90 -25.00
N GLN A 279 2.33 8.30 -26.05
CA GLN A 279 2.08 6.90 -26.41
C GLN A 279 2.57 5.89 -25.35
N HIS A 280 3.53 6.27 -24.50
CA HIS A 280 4.02 5.43 -23.40
C HIS A 280 3.12 5.51 -22.17
N LEU A 281 2.28 6.54 -22.04
CA LEU A 281 1.28 6.65 -20.99
C LEU A 281 0.18 5.60 -21.23
N THR A 282 0.21 4.53 -20.45
CA THR A 282 -0.70 3.39 -20.58
C THR A 282 -1.20 2.92 -19.22
N LYS A 283 -2.24 2.08 -19.21
CA LYS A 283 -2.72 1.41 -17.99
C LYS A 283 -1.68 0.50 -17.36
N GLU A 284 -0.85 -0.16 -18.18
CA GLU A 284 0.24 -0.99 -17.66
C GLU A 284 1.34 -0.13 -17.02
N LEU A 285 1.66 1.03 -17.61
CA LEU A 285 2.61 1.96 -16.98
C LEU A 285 2.09 2.44 -15.62
N ALA A 286 0.83 2.84 -15.54
CA ALA A 286 0.20 3.25 -14.28
C ALA A 286 0.25 2.14 -13.22
N LYS A 287 -0.01 0.89 -13.61
CA LYS A 287 0.13 -0.26 -12.72
C LYS A 287 1.57 -0.43 -12.27
N SER A 288 2.56 -0.35 -13.16
CA SER A 288 3.98 -0.53 -12.84
C SER A 288 4.62 0.61 -12.05
N THR A 289 3.98 1.79 -11.97
CA THR A 289 4.49 2.99 -11.27
C THR A 289 3.64 3.39 -10.06
N SER A 290 2.64 2.57 -9.74
CA SER A 290 1.65 2.86 -8.71
C SER A 290 2.21 2.94 -7.30
N ALA A 291 3.24 2.15 -6.98
CA ALA A 291 3.93 2.20 -5.69
C ALA A 291 4.70 3.53 -5.50
N SER A 292 4.75 4.04 -4.26
CA SER A 292 5.61 5.17 -3.90
C SER A 292 7.07 4.75 -3.87
N LEU A 293 7.93 5.60 -4.42
CA LEU A 293 9.39 5.47 -4.34
C LEU A 293 9.98 6.13 -3.09
N ASN A 294 9.15 6.86 -2.33
CA ASN A 294 9.55 7.49 -1.08
C ASN A 294 9.04 6.66 0.09
N ASP A 295 9.87 6.56 1.11
CA ASP A 295 9.41 6.12 2.42
C ASP A 295 8.31 7.04 2.91
N THR A 296 7.40 6.53 3.72
CA THR A 296 6.32 7.33 4.28
C THR A 296 6.29 7.20 5.79
N VAL A 297 6.30 8.35 6.48
CA VAL A 297 6.08 8.44 7.91
C VAL A 297 4.73 9.10 8.17
N HIS A 298 3.96 8.52 9.07
CA HIS A 298 2.72 9.09 9.55
C HIS A 298 2.83 9.37 11.03
N ILE A 299 2.51 10.61 11.40
CA ILE A 299 2.47 11.02 12.79
C ILE A 299 1.01 11.22 13.16
N SER A 300 0.56 10.58 14.24
CA SER A 300 -0.74 10.80 14.84
C SER A 300 -0.53 11.23 16.28
N ARG A 301 -0.72 12.53 16.54
CA ARG A 301 -0.56 13.06 17.90
C ARG A 301 -1.64 12.58 18.84
N GLY A 302 -2.88 12.42 18.34
CA GLY A 302 -4.02 11.93 19.10
C GLY A 302 -3.85 10.52 19.68
N THR A 303 -3.08 9.65 19.02
CA THR A 303 -2.75 8.31 19.54
C THR A 303 -1.30 8.20 20.03
N GLY A 304 -0.53 9.28 19.96
CA GLY A 304 0.90 9.27 20.26
C GLY A 304 1.67 8.26 19.38
N ALA A 305 1.24 8.05 18.14
CA ALA A 305 1.87 7.08 17.24
C ALA A 305 2.72 7.78 16.17
N ILE A 306 3.90 7.22 15.91
CA ILE A 306 4.70 7.53 14.72
C ILE A 306 4.98 6.23 13.98
N SER A 307 4.53 6.17 12.73
CA SER A 307 4.48 4.93 11.96
C SER A 307 5.19 5.08 10.63
N TYR A 308 5.88 4.03 10.21
CA TYR A 308 6.68 3.99 8.99
C TYR A 308 6.14 2.98 7.99
N ILE A 309 6.18 3.34 6.71
CA ILE A 309 5.92 2.47 5.55
C ILE A 309 7.12 2.62 4.62
N GLY A 310 7.83 1.53 4.38
CA GLY A 310 8.95 1.51 3.43
C GLY A 310 8.47 1.74 2.01
N ALA A 311 9.30 2.40 1.20
CA ALA A 311 9.09 2.52 -0.23
C ALA A 311 9.10 1.17 -0.94
N SER A 312 8.49 1.11 -2.13
CA SER A 312 8.63 -0.04 -3.02
C SER A 312 8.71 0.43 -4.46
N GLU A 313 9.72 -0.04 -5.19
CA GLU A 313 9.80 0.15 -6.65
C GLU A 313 8.87 -0.79 -7.41
N LYS A 314 8.50 -1.92 -6.78
CA LYS A 314 7.67 -2.95 -7.38
C LYS A 314 6.23 -2.75 -6.93
N THR A 315 5.28 -3.14 -7.76
CA THR A 315 3.86 -2.88 -7.50
C THR A 315 3.07 -4.16 -7.41
N SER A 316 1.99 -4.13 -6.63
CA SER A 316 1.04 -5.24 -6.52
C SER A 316 0.33 -5.59 -7.83
N HIS A 317 0.37 -4.67 -8.80
CA HIS A 317 -0.33 -4.78 -10.07
C HIS A 317 0.58 -5.21 -11.23
N HIS A 318 1.89 -5.24 -11.02
CA HIS A 318 2.89 -5.64 -12.00
C HIS A 318 3.72 -6.82 -11.46
N GLN A 319 3.11 -7.99 -11.43
CA GLN A 319 3.72 -9.22 -10.91
C GLN A 319 4.71 -9.78 -11.93
N GLN A 320 5.94 -10.06 -11.51
CA GLN A 320 6.98 -10.66 -12.35
C GLN A 320 7.62 -11.84 -11.62
N VAL A 321 8.17 -12.78 -12.39
CA VAL A 321 8.96 -13.91 -11.88
C VAL A 321 10.32 -13.40 -11.37
N GLY A 322 10.74 -13.91 -10.21
CA GLY A 322 12.03 -13.65 -9.58
C GLY A 322 11.92 -12.91 -8.24
N ALA A 323 12.79 -13.30 -7.30
CA ALA A 323 12.90 -12.72 -5.97
C ALA A 323 13.04 -11.18 -5.95
N LYS A 324 13.80 -10.62 -6.89
CA LYS A 324 14.04 -9.16 -6.98
C LYS A 324 12.81 -8.33 -7.40
N TYR A 325 11.71 -8.99 -7.79
CA TYR A 325 10.49 -8.34 -8.25
C TYR A 325 9.33 -8.44 -7.25
N VAL A 326 9.61 -8.89 -6.02
CA VAL A 326 8.61 -8.82 -4.96
C VAL A 326 8.27 -7.35 -4.68
N ALA A 327 6.98 -7.06 -4.63
CA ALA A 327 6.49 -5.82 -4.04
C ALA A 327 6.41 -6.05 -2.54
N ASP A 328 7.32 -5.45 -1.80
CA ASP A 328 7.41 -5.59 -0.35
C ASP A 328 7.67 -4.25 0.32
N GLN A 329 7.08 -4.07 1.51
CA GLN A 329 7.20 -2.84 2.29
C GLN A 329 7.35 -3.21 3.76
N THR A 330 8.30 -2.59 4.46
CA THR A 330 8.38 -2.73 5.91
C THR A 330 7.36 -1.81 6.58
N LEU A 331 6.70 -2.30 7.62
CA LEU A 331 5.77 -1.56 8.46
C LEU A 331 6.23 -1.66 9.93
N TYR A 332 6.34 -0.53 10.61
CA TYR A 332 6.52 -0.48 12.07
C TYR A 332 5.93 0.80 12.64
N SER A 333 5.74 0.81 13.96
CA SER A 333 5.18 1.95 14.69
C SER A 333 5.80 2.05 16.06
N HIS A 334 6.01 3.28 16.51
CA HIS A 334 6.59 3.62 17.80
C HIS A 334 5.75 4.67 18.52
N HIS A 335 6.02 4.84 19.81
CA HIS A 335 5.31 5.83 20.61
C HIS A 335 6.01 7.20 20.50
N LEU A 336 5.29 8.20 20.01
CA LEU A 336 5.74 9.58 19.97
C LEU A 336 5.31 10.29 21.26
N LYS A 337 6.29 10.64 22.09
CA LYS A 337 6.07 11.45 23.29
C LYS A 337 5.81 12.90 22.93
N GLU A 338 5.20 13.64 23.86
CA GLU A 338 4.96 15.08 23.71
C GLU A 338 6.24 15.89 23.47
N SER A 339 7.37 15.48 24.06
CA SER A 339 8.68 16.10 23.84
C SER A 339 9.19 15.99 22.39
N GLY A 340 8.54 15.17 21.56
CA GLY A 340 9.00 14.81 20.23
C GLY A 340 9.94 13.61 20.21
N VAL A 341 10.30 13.08 21.38
CA VAL A 341 11.09 11.84 21.54
C VAL A 341 10.28 10.65 21.07
N VAL A 342 10.92 9.77 20.29
CA VAL A 342 10.30 8.53 19.82
C VAL A 342 10.76 7.38 20.70
N GLN A 343 9.83 6.79 21.44
CA GLN A 343 10.06 5.62 22.26
C GLN A 343 9.85 4.35 21.45
N ALA A 344 10.90 3.53 21.37
CA ALA A 344 10.89 2.25 20.69
C ALA A 344 9.83 1.30 21.26
N LEU A 345 9.15 0.58 20.37
CA LEU A 345 8.26 -0.52 20.70
C LEU A 345 8.88 -1.79 20.10
N ALA A 346 9.46 -2.65 20.93
CA ALA A 346 10.37 -3.72 20.51
C ALA A 346 9.70 -5.00 19.98
N HIS A 347 8.37 -5.03 19.91
CA HIS A 347 7.64 -6.31 19.84
C HIS A 347 7.38 -6.85 18.44
N ARG A 348 7.40 -6.05 17.37
CA ARG A 348 7.07 -6.60 16.04
C ARG A 348 7.80 -5.96 14.85
N GLN A 349 8.15 -6.83 13.90
CA GLN A 349 8.47 -6.51 12.53
C GLN A 349 7.36 -7.01 11.62
N GLN A 350 6.83 -6.12 10.77
CA GLN A 350 5.83 -6.50 9.80
C GLN A 350 6.32 -6.19 8.40
N VAL A 351 6.24 -7.18 7.52
CA VAL A 351 6.49 -7.00 6.09
C VAL A 351 5.18 -7.15 5.34
N ARG A 352 4.85 -6.15 4.57
CA ARG A 352 3.67 -6.17 3.72
C ARG A 352 4.02 -6.64 2.34
N VAL A 353 3.31 -7.65 1.85
CA VAL A 353 3.48 -8.21 0.50
C VAL A 353 2.12 -8.27 -0.20
N PRO A 354 1.72 -7.23 -0.95
CA PRO A 354 0.42 -7.19 -1.58
C PRO A 354 0.26 -8.21 -2.72
N ALA A 355 1.35 -8.76 -3.24
CA ALA A 355 1.32 -9.74 -4.31
C ALA A 355 2.62 -10.56 -4.33
N LEU A 356 2.53 -11.85 -3.99
CA LEU A 356 3.68 -12.75 -4.01
C LEU A 356 3.69 -13.64 -5.26
N ALA A 357 2.61 -14.41 -5.46
CA ALA A 357 2.45 -15.36 -6.57
C ALA A 357 2.14 -14.67 -7.91
N VAL A 358 2.94 -14.96 -8.94
CA VAL A 358 2.68 -14.57 -10.34
C VAL A 358 1.45 -15.30 -10.86
N LYS A 359 0.65 -14.66 -11.71
CA LYS A 359 -0.64 -15.23 -12.16
C LYS A 359 -0.82 -15.29 -13.67
N VAL A 360 0.08 -14.66 -14.41
CA VAL A 360 0.01 -14.57 -15.87
C VAL A 360 1.44 -14.56 -16.37
N LEU A 361 1.73 -15.36 -17.39
CA LEU A 361 2.97 -15.27 -18.13
C LEU A 361 2.99 -13.99 -18.97
N HIS A 362 4.17 -13.53 -19.32
CA HIS A 362 4.30 -12.53 -20.35
C HIS A 362 3.73 -13.08 -21.67
N LYS A 363 2.98 -12.25 -22.40
CA LYS A 363 2.34 -12.64 -23.67
C LYS A 363 3.32 -13.20 -24.71
N TYR A 364 4.61 -12.84 -24.63
CA TYR A 364 5.64 -13.36 -25.53
C TYR A 364 6.17 -14.71 -25.06
N THR A 365 6.25 -14.94 -23.75
CA THR A 365 6.49 -16.28 -23.18
C THR A 365 5.43 -17.27 -23.66
N GLU A 366 4.15 -16.88 -23.60
CA GLU A 366 3.05 -17.74 -24.09
C GLU A 366 3.22 -18.07 -25.58
N LYS A 367 3.58 -17.08 -26.41
CA LYS A 367 3.83 -17.29 -27.84
C LYS A 367 5.05 -18.17 -28.13
N LEU A 368 6.10 -18.09 -27.31
CA LEU A 368 7.28 -18.94 -27.44
C LEU A 368 6.92 -20.40 -27.15
N LEU A 369 6.19 -20.65 -26.05
CA LEU A 369 5.69 -21.98 -25.71
C LEU A 369 4.75 -22.53 -26.80
N ASP A 370 3.87 -21.70 -27.37
CA ASP A 370 3.00 -22.11 -28.50
C ASP A 370 3.80 -22.48 -29.76
N GLN A 371 4.95 -21.84 -29.98
CA GLN A 371 5.84 -22.19 -31.09
C GLN A 371 6.50 -23.54 -30.85
N ASP A 372 6.91 -23.83 -29.61
CA ASP A 372 7.51 -25.11 -29.23
C ASP A 372 6.51 -26.25 -29.34
N ASP A 373 5.27 -26.06 -28.86
CA ASP A 373 4.18 -27.03 -28.99
C ASP A 373 3.94 -27.40 -30.47
N LYS A 374 3.90 -26.39 -31.34
CA LYS A 374 3.77 -26.58 -32.80
C LYS A 374 4.99 -27.26 -33.41
N HIS A 375 6.18 -27.00 -32.89
CA HIS A 375 7.41 -27.62 -33.35
C HIS A 375 7.46 -29.10 -32.98
N HIS A 376 7.20 -29.44 -31.72
CA HIS A 376 7.11 -30.82 -31.24
C HIS A 376 6.06 -31.63 -32.01
N ALA A 377 4.88 -31.06 -32.27
CA ALA A 377 3.85 -31.73 -33.06
C ALA A 377 4.28 -31.96 -34.53
N LYS A 378 5.11 -31.08 -35.11
CA LYS A 378 5.69 -31.27 -36.45
C LYS A 378 6.81 -32.31 -36.42
N ALA A 379 7.66 -32.29 -35.40
CA ALA A 379 8.73 -33.26 -35.18
C ALA A 379 8.18 -34.68 -35.05
N GLU A 380 7.17 -34.90 -34.20
CA GLU A 380 6.47 -36.19 -34.10
C GLU A 380 5.90 -36.65 -35.45
N LYS A 381 5.28 -35.74 -36.22
CA LYS A 381 4.75 -36.06 -37.55
C LYS A 381 5.83 -36.39 -38.56
N ALA A 382 6.98 -35.73 -38.49
CA ALA A 382 8.15 -36.01 -39.34
C ALA A 382 8.75 -37.38 -38.98
N GLN A 383 8.94 -37.65 -37.68
CA GLN A 383 9.44 -38.93 -37.18
C GLN A 383 8.53 -40.10 -37.59
N LYS A 384 7.20 -39.95 -37.45
CA LYS A 384 6.21 -40.94 -37.92
C LYS A 384 6.26 -41.18 -39.43
N LYS A 385 6.80 -40.24 -40.21
CA LYS A 385 6.99 -40.33 -41.67
C LYS A 385 8.43 -40.71 -42.07
N GLY A 386 9.32 -40.99 -41.13
CA GLY A 386 10.74 -41.22 -41.41
C GLY A 386 11.49 -40.01 -41.99
N LEU A 387 10.96 -38.80 -41.79
CA LEU A 387 11.58 -37.55 -42.23
C LEU A 387 12.49 -36.99 -41.13
N GLN A 388 13.56 -36.31 -41.55
CA GLN A 388 14.45 -35.59 -40.63
C GLN A 388 13.70 -34.49 -39.89
N GLU A 389 13.96 -34.36 -38.59
CA GLU A 389 13.31 -33.37 -37.73
C GLU A 389 13.68 -31.94 -38.17
N PRO A 390 12.73 -31.00 -38.28
CA PRO A 390 13.07 -29.61 -38.45
C PRO A 390 13.89 -29.12 -37.24
N LEU A 391 15.01 -28.44 -37.46
CA LEU A 391 15.78 -27.82 -36.37
C LEU A 391 15.17 -26.45 -36.02
N LEU A 392 14.91 -26.22 -34.74
CA LEU A 392 14.57 -24.91 -34.22
C LEU A 392 15.88 -24.14 -34.00
N LEU A 393 16.36 -23.47 -35.06
CA LEU A 393 17.72 -22.92 -35.14
C LEU A 393 17.91 -21.53 -34.51
N ASP A 394 16.83 -20.80 -34.24
CA ASP A 394 16.94 -19.46 -33.67
C ASP A 394 17.15 -19.54 -32.14
N ASP A 395 18.12 -18.78 -31.63
CA ASP A 395 18.25 -18.53 -30.20
C ASP A 395 17.02 -17.77 -29.65
N ILE A 396 16.83 -17.82 -28.33
CA ILE A 396 15.65 -17.25 -27.69
C ILE A 396 15.52 -15.72 -27.88
N ASP A 397 16.65 -14.99 -27.91
CA ASP A 397 16.64 -13.54 -28.11
C ASP A 397 16.13 -13.20 -29.51
N THR A 398 16.66 -13.89 -30.51
CA THR A 398 16.20 -13.75 -31.90
C THR A 398 14.70 -14.05 -32.02
N ARG A 399 14.20 -15.10 -31.34
CA ARG A 399 12.76 -15.43 -31.33
C ARG A 399 11.92 -14.35 -30.65
N ILE A 400 12.37 -13.81 -29.52
CA ILE A 400 11.69 -12.71 -28.82
C ILE A 400 11.61 -11.46 -29.71
N GLN A 401 12.72 -11.05 -30.33
CA GLN A 401 12.76 -9.90 -31.23
C GLN A 401 11.85 -10.09 -32.46
N LYS A 402 11.88 -11.28 -33.08
CA LYS A 402 10.98 -11.64 -34.20
C LYS A 402 9.50 -11.65 -33.80
N LEU A 403 9.16 -11.88 -32.52
CA LEU A 403 7.80 -11.77 -32.01
C LEU A 403 7.41 -10.33 -31.67
N ALA A 404 8.39 -9.49 -31.31
CA ALA A 404 8.17 -8.11 -30.92
C ALA A 404 7.92 -7.17 -32.10
N LYS A 405 8.55 -7.43 -33.27
CA LYS A 405 8.43 -6.80 -34.63
C LYS A 405 8.26 -5.27 -34.72
N ASP A 406 7.30 -4.68 -34.02
CA ASP A 406 6.94 -3.26 -34.06
C ASP A 406 6.95 -2.59 -32.67
N LYS A 407 7.35 -3.31 -31.62
CA LYS A 407 7.38 -2.82 -30.24
C LYS A 407 8.78 -2.94 -29.68
N SER A 408 9.35 -1.80 -29.26
CA SER A 408 10.56 -1.80 -28.45
C SER A 408 10.23 -2.43 -27.10
N LEU A 409 10.78 -3.63 -26.86
CA LEU A 409 10.83 -4.23 -25.54
C LEU A 409 12.06 -3.65 -24.81
N SER A 410 11.88 -3.30 -23.55
CA SER A 410 13.01 -2.92 -22.71
C SER A 410 13.85 -4.16 -22.35
N ALA A 411 15.14 -3.97 -22.05
CA ALA A 411 16.01 -5.07 -21.63
C ALA A 411 15.45 -5.86 -20.41
N PRO A 412 14.89 -5.21 -19.36
CA PRO A 412 14.25 -5.93 -18.26
C PRO A 412 13.04 -6.79 -18.67
N GLU A 413 12.26 -6.36 -19.68
CA GLU A 413 11.14 -7.16 -20.20
C GLU A 413 11.64 -8.39 -20.96
N ILE A 414 12.72 -8.26 -21.73
CA ILE A 414 13.35 -9.41 -22.42
C ILE A 414 13.85 -10.44 -21.40
N GLU A 415 14.55 -9.99 -20.37
CA GLU A 415 15.04 -10.86 -19.29
C GLU A 415 13.90 -11.55 -18.54
N GLN A 416 12.78 -10.85 -18.31
CA GLN A 416 11.58 -11.49 -17.74
C GLN A 416 11.05 -12.61 -18.64
N ILE A 417 10.90 -12.36 -19.95
CA ILE A 417 10.37 -13.36 -20.89
C ILE A 417 11.26 -14.60 -20.90
N LYS A 418 12.58 -14.42 -20.89
CA LYS A 418 13.55 -15.52 -20.82
C LYS A 418 13.38 -16.33 -19.53
N ALA A 419 13.42 -15.66 -18.38
CA ALA A 419 13.33 -16.33 -17.08
C ALA A 419 12.02 -17.14 -16.94
N GLU A 420 10.89 -16.56 -17.36
CA GLU A 420 9.61 -17.28 -17.38
C GLU A 420 9.63 -18.48 -18.32
N TYR A 421 10.16 -18.31 -19.53
CA TYR A 421 10.24 -19.38 -20.52
C TYR A 421 11.14 -20.53 -20.06
N GLU A 422 12.30 -20.22 -19.50
CA GLU A 422 13.25 -21.21 -18.97
C GLU A 422 12.66 -22.01 -17.82
N LEU A 423 12.01 -21.36 -16.84
CA LEU A 423 11.35 -22.08 -15.75
C LEU A 423 10.22 -22.97 -16.28
N MET A 424 9.37 -22.46 -17.17
CA MET A 424 8.31 -23.26 -17.81
C MET A 424 8.87 -24.48 -18.53
N ARG A 425 9.95 -24.31 -19.28
CA ARG A 425 10.61 -25.42 -19.99
C ARG A 425 11.20 -26.44 -19.02
N ASN A 426 11.82 -25.99 -17.94
CA ASN A 426 12.38 -26.88 -16.91
C ASN A 426 11.28 -27.71 -16.23
N GLU A 427 10.11 -27.11 -15.94
CA GLU A 427 8.97 -27.84 -15.39
C GLU A 427 8.36 -28.82 -16.40
N LEU A 428 8.22 -28.42 -17.67
CA LEU A 428 7.76 -29.30 -18.76
C LEU A 428 8.72 -30.48 -18.99
N ALA A 429 10.02 -30.26 -18.83
CA ALA A 429 11.05 -31.29 -18.98
C ALA A 429 11.01 -32.37 -17.88
N LYS A 430 10.33 -32.12 -16.75
CA LYS A 430 10.08 -33.14 -15.71
C LYS A 430 9.04 -34.18 -16.15
N ALA A 431 8.37 -33.98 -17.29
CA ALA A 431 7.44 -34.96 -17.85
C ALA A 431 8.15 -36.28 -18.15
N THR A 432 7.53 -37.38 -17.76
CA THR A 432 7.98 -38.74 -18.13
C THR A 432 6.99 -39.35 -19.12
N PRO A 433 7.39 -40.34 -19.94
CA PRO A 433 6.47 -41.03 -20.85
C PRO A 433 5.24 -41.62 -20.16
N GLN A 434 5.35 -41.94 -18.86
CA GLN A 434 4.28 -42.55 -18.04
C GLN A 434 3.39 -41.50 -17.36
N LYS A 435 3.86 -40.26 -17.19
CA LYS A 435 3.13 -39.16 -16.56
C LYS A 435 3.47 -37.86 -17.29
N PRO A 436 2.76 -37.52 -18.38
CA PRO A 436 2.95 -36.25 -19.05
C PRO A 436 2.57 -35.11 -18.10
N VAL A 437 3.38 -34.05 -18.08
CA VAL A 437 3.07 -32.82 -17.34
C VAL A 437 2.32 -31.91 -18.29
N SER A 438 1.11 -31.49 -17.92
CA SER A 438 0.39 -30.50 -18.73
C SER A 438 1.06 -29.13 -18.61
N ARG A 439 0.87 -28.26 -19.60
CA ARG A 439 1.37 -26.87 -19.53
C ARG A 439 0.81 -26.09 -18.35
N LEU A 440 -0.41 -26.42 -17.92
CA LEU A 440 -1.02 -25.83 -16.74
C LEU A 440 -0.35 -26.31 -15.46
N ASP A 441 -0.04 -27.60 -15.34
CA ASP A 441 0.68 -28.16 -14.20
C ASP A 441 2.09 -27.58 -14.10
N ALA A 442 2.80 -27.48 -15.22
CA ALA A 442 4.11 -26.84 -15.29
C ALA A 442 4.06 -25.36 -14.87
N PHE A 443 3.02 -24.64 -15.31
CA PHE A 443 2.81 -23.25 -14.90
C PHE A 443 2.52 -23.11 -13.41
N ASN A 444 1.67 -23.97 -12.85
CA ASN A 444 1.40 -23.99 -11.41
C ASN A 444 2.66 -24.32 -10.61
N ALA A 445 3.44 -25.30 -11.03
CA ALA A 445 4.72 -25.64 -10.39
C ALA A 445 5.70 -24.46 -10.44
N MET A 446 5.84 -23.81 -11.60
CA MET A 446 6.65 -22.60 -11.74
C MET A 446 6.24 -21.51 -10.74
N ILE A 447 4.93 -21.24 -10.59
CA ILE A 447 4.44 -20.24 -9.64
C ILE A 447 4.81 -20.61 -8.20
N VAL A 448 4.67 -21.89 -7.82
CA VAL A 448 5.01 -22.35 -6.47
C VAL A 448 6.50 -22.17 -6.20
N THR A 449 7.37 -22.62 -7.12
CA THR A 449 8.84 -22.47 -7.02
C THR A 449 9.24 -21.00 -6.89
N ASP A 450 8.74 -20.13 -7.78
CA ASP A 450 9.00 -18.69 -7.74
C ASP A 450 8.52 -18.06 -6.42
N THR A 451 7.32 -18.43 -5.97
CA THR A 451 6.74 -17.94 -4.71
C THR A 451 7.60 -18.39 -3.51
N ALA A 452 8.11 -19.63 -3.50
CA ALA A 452 8.98 -20.14 -2.44
C ALA A 452 10.32 -19.39 -2.40
N GLN A 453 10.93 -19.14 -3.56
CA GLN A 453 12.15 -18.31 -3.68
C GLN A 453 11.91 -16.88 -3.17
N LYS A 454 10.72 -16.31 -3.43
CA LYS A 454 10.35 -15.00 -2.91
C LYS A 454 10.15 -15.00 -1.39
N ILE A 455 9.57 -16.06 -0.81
CA ILE A 455 9.51 -16.23 0.66
C ILE A 455 10.92 -16.27 1.24
N GLN A 456 11.82 -17.04 0.64
CA GLN A 456 13.22 -17.11 1.06
C GLN A 456 13.91 -15.74 0.98
N HIS A 457 13.68 -15.01 -0.12
CA HIS A 457 14.20 -13.66 -0.29
C HIS A 457 13.71 -12.72 0.80
N LEU A 458 12.42 -12.72 1.12
CA LEU A 458 11.83 -11.90 2.18
C LEU A 458 12.38 -12.27 3.55
N GLN A 459 12.49 -13.57 3.84
CA GLN A 459 13.08 -14.04 5.08
C GLN A 459 14.54 -13.59 5.21
N SER A 460 15.33 -13.66 4.14
CA SER A 460 16.73 -13.24 4.15
C SER A 460 16.89 -11.71 4.24
N LYS A 461 16.11 -10.97 3.44
CA LYS A 461 16.13 -9.50 3.37
C LYS A 461 15.75 -8.87 4.71
N TYR A 462 14.68 -9.38 5.32
CA TYR A 462 14.11 -8.82 6.54
C TYR A 462 14.48 -9.55 7.81
N GLN A 463 15.16 -10.69 7.68
CA GLN A 463 15.61 -11.50 8.81
C GLN A 463 14.41 -11.97 9.65
N LEU A 464 13.40 -12.53 8.97
CA LEU A 464 12.16 -12.95 9.59
C LEU A 464 12.38 -14.22 10.43
N GLY A 465 11.92 -14.19 11.69
CA GLY A 465 12.05 -15.28 12.65
C GLY A 465 13.26 -15.11 13.59
N ASP A 466 13.01 -15.27 14.91
CA ASP A 466 14.00 -15.05 15.98
C ASP A 466 14.77 -16.33 16.39
N ILE A 467 15.75 -16.19 17.29
CA ILE A 467 16.82 -17.18 17.53
C ILE A 467 16.50 -18.26 18.60
N ASP A 468 15.44 -18.17 19.39
CA ASP A 468 15.11 -19.24 20.37
C ASP A 468 13.63 -19.25 20.84
N ARG A 469 12.92 -20.36 20.64
CA ARG A 469 11.59 -20.66 21.23
C ARG A 469 11.56 -22.06 21.88
N GLY A 470 12.74 -22.62 22.20
CA GLY A 470 12.83 -23.97 22.78
C GLY A 470 12.45 -25.09 21.79
N PRO A 471 11.55 -26.03 22.18
CA PRO A 471 11.42 -27.33 21.52
C PRO A 471 10.57 -27.36 20.23
N ILE A 472 9.80 -26.30 19.94
CA ILE A 472 9.09 -26.18 18.65
C ILE A 472 9.94 -25.44 17.62
N PRO A 473 9.74 -25.70 16.31
CA PRO A 473 10.49 -25.01 15.27
C PRO A 473 10.22 -23.51 15.28
N LYS A 474 11.25 -22.73 14.97
CA LYS A 474 11.12 -21.28 14.72
C LYS A 474 10.20 -21.06 13.53
N ALA A 475 9.35 -20.04 13.58
CA ALA A 475 8.58 -19.62 12.42
C ALA A 475 8.37 -18.11 12.36
N PHE A 476 8.05 -17.63 11.16
CA PHE A 476 7.34 -16.38 10.94
C PHE A 476 5.98 -16.69 10.33
N VAL A 477 4.98 -15.88 10.66
CA VAL A 477 3.61 -16.10 10.20
C VAL A 477 3.34 -15.30 8.93
N TYR A 478 2.91 -15.99 7.88
CA TYR A 478 2.33 -15.37 6.68
C TYR A 478 0.82 -15.22 6.90
N ASN A 479 0.40 -14.03 7.31
CA ASN A 479 -0.99 -13.63 7.44
C ASN A 479 -1.61 -13.37 6.05
N LEU A 480 -2.25 -14.40 5.52
CA LEU A 480 -2.86 -14.38 4.20
C LEU A 480 -4.28 -13.82 4.29
N TYR A 481 -4.46 -12.55 3.92
CA TYR A 481 -5.75 -11.85 4.02
C TYR A 481 -6.76 -12.23 2.92
N THR A 482 -6.69 -13.44 2.36
CA THR A 482 -7.60 -13.88 1.30
C THR A 482 -8.69 -14.80 1.86
N SER A 483 -9.80 -14.90 1.15
CA SER A 483 -10.86 -15.84 1.49
C SER A 483 -10.88 -16.96 0.48
N LEU A 484 -11.18 -18.17 0.95
CA LEU A 484 -11.43 -19.32 0.08
C LEU A 484 -12.91 -19.33 -0.25
N ASN A 485 -13.28 -18.94 -1.48
CA ASN A 485 -14.70 -18.87 -1.84
C ASN A 485 -15.30 -20.26 -2.00
N ARG A 486 -16.53 -20.43 -1.50
CA ARG A 486 -17.39 -21.59 -1.83
C ARG A 486 -17.69 -21.56 -3.33
N THR A 487 -17.29 -22.60 -4.06
CA THR A 487 -17.76 -22.81 -5.42
C THR A 487 -19.26 -23.12 -5.38
N GLY A 488 -20.09 -22.19 -5.87
CA GLY A 488 -21.51 -22.40 -6.20
C GLY A 488 -22.48 -22.35 -5.01
N ASP A 489 -23.35 -21.34 -4.99
CA ASP A 489 -24.68 -21.54 -4.40
C ASP A 489 -25.42 -22.59 -5.24
N GLY A 490 -26.19 -23.45 -4.58
CA GLY A 490 -26.83 -24.63 -5.18
C GLY A 490 -27.97 -24.34 -6.15
N SER A 491 -27.91 -23.31 -7.01
CA SER A 491 -29.02 -22.96 -7.90
C SER A 491 -28.83 -23.26 -9.39
N THR A 492 -27.64 -23.68 -9.85
CA THR A 492 -27.51 -24.27 -11.20
C THR A 492 -26.67 -25.53 -11.19
N LYS A 493 -27.35 -26.65 -11.49
CA LYS A 493 -26.78 -27.99 -11.72
C LYS A 493 -25.46 -27.91 -12.50
N MET A 494 -24.41 -28.55 -11.98
CA MET A 494 -23.60 -29.44 -12.80
C MET A 494 -23.19 -30.69 -11.99
N PRO A 495 -22.89 -31.84 -12.65
CA PRO A 495 -22.39 -33.08 -12.03
C PRO A 495 -20.90 -33.40 -12.37
N HIS A 496 -19.98 -33.52 -11.39
CA HIS A 496 -18.83 -34.47 -11.30
C HIS A 496 -17.74 -34.02 -10.29
N PRO A 497 -17.05 -34.93 -9.57
CA PRO A 497 -16.08 -34.60 -8.51
C PRO A 497 -14.64 -34.27 -8.97
N ALA A 498 -14.40 -33.97 -10.25
CA ALA A 498 -13.03 -33.83 -10.77
C ALA A 498 -12.80 -32.69 -11.80
N GLU A 499 -13.75 -31.79 -12.04
CA GLU A 499 -13.60 -30.80 -13.13
C GLU A 499 -13.78 -29.30 -12.77
N TRP A 500 -14.16 -28.88 -11.56
CA TRP A 500 -14.51 -27.45 -11.32
C TRP A 500 -13.84 -26.78 -10.12
N TYR A 501 -12.51 -26.85 -10.04
CA TYR A 501 -11.80 -25.62 -9.66
C TYR A 501 -12.11 -24.60 -10.76
N ASP A 502 -12.80 -23.50 -10.46
CA ASP A 502 -13.02 -22.41 -11.42
C ASP A 502 -11.67 -21.72 -11.71
N GLU A 503 -10.90 -22.36 -12.59
CA GLU A 503 -9.56 -21.98 -13.02
C GLU A 503 -9.55 -20.63 -13.76
N ARG A 504 -10.69 -20.11 -14.22
CA ARG A 504 -10.72 -18.91 -15.06
C ARG A 504 -11.10 -17.63 -14.32
N ASN A 505 -11.78 -17.68 -13.16
CA ASN A 505 -12.29 -16.44 -12.55
C ASN A 505 -11.87 -16.16 -11.09
N ASN A 506 -11.69 -17.15 -10.21
CA ASN A 506 -11.36 -16.86 -8.80
C ASN A 506 -9.84 -16.87 -8.50
N LYS A 507 -9.19 -15.76 -8.88
CA LYS A 507 -7.75 -15.52 -8.67
C LYS A 507 -7.32 -15.45 -7.19
N GLN A 508 -8.25 -15.44 -6.23
CA GLN A 508 -7.94 -15.38 -4.80
C GLN A 508 -7.64 -16.76 -4.23
N THR A 509 -8.53 -17.74 -4.42
CA THR A 509 -8.32 -19.15 -4.00
C THR A 509 -7.08 -19.76 -4.64
N GLN A 510 -6.84 -19.53 -5.95
CA GLN A 510 -5.62 -19.99 -6.63
C GLN A 510 -4.35 -19.41 -5.99
N SER A 511 -4.40 -18.12 -5.63
CA SER A 511 -3.27 -17.47 -4.94
C SER A 511 -2.98 -18.13 -3.59
N ALA A 512 -4.03 -18.50 -2.86
CA ALA A 512 -3.90 -19.14 -1.56
C ALA A 512 -3.25 -20.52 -1.71
N ASP A 513 -3.72 -21.31 -2.68
CA ASP A 513 -3.16 -22.61 -3.01
C ASP A 513 -1.66 -22.51 -3.30
N HIS A 514 -1.27 -21.61 -4.20
CA HIS A 514 0.13 -21.40 -4.56
C HIS A 514 0.98 -20.95 -3.36
N ILE A 515 0.45 -20.08 -2.48
CA ILE A 515 1.17 -19.60 -1.30
C ILE A 515 1.33 -20.71 -0.25
N LEU A 516 0.29 -21.52 -0.01
CA LEU A 516 0.35 -22.66 0.92
C LEU A 516 1.41 -23.68 0.43
N LYS A 517 1.32 -24.10 -0.84
CA LYS A 517 2.30 -24.98 -1.48
C LYS A 517 3.71 -24.40 -1.44
N ALA A 518 3.85 -23.11 -1.71
CA ALA A 518 5.15 -22.43 -1.70
C ALA A 518 5.74 -22.33 -0.30
N ALA A 519 4.92 -22.19 0.75
CA ALA A 519 5.39 -22.23 2.13
C ALA A 519 5.94 -23.62 2.48
N HIS A 520 5.28 -24.70 2.07
CA HIS A 520 5.83 -26.06 2.25
C HIS A 520 7.13 -26.25 1.47
N GLU A 521 7.18 -25.80 0.21
CA GLU A 521 8.40 -25.90 -0.60
C GLU A 521 9.55 -25.09 -0.01
N TYR A 522 9.29 -23.87 0.45
CA TYR A 522 10.25 -23.07 1.20
C TYR A 522 10.76 -23.81 2.44
N ASN A 523 9.85 -24.35 3.27
CA ASN A 523 10.21 -25.06 4.50
C ASN A 523 11.03 -26.32 4.22
N ARG A 524 10.69 -27.06 3.16
CA ARG A 524 11.43 -28.24 2.70
C ARG A 524 12.84 -27.89 2.24
N ASN A 525 12.98 -26.82 1.46
CA ASN A 525 14.25 -26.40 0.89
C ASN A 525 15.15 -25.65 1.90
N ASN A 526 14.62 -25.26 3.07
CA ASN A 526 15.33 -24.48 4.08
C ASN A 526 15.14 -25.09 5.48
N PRO A 527 15.56 -26.36 5.73
CA PRO A 527 15.26 -27.08 6.97
C PRO A 527 15.91 -26.46 8.23
N VAL A 528 16.91 -25.59 8.06
CA VAL A 528 17.60 -24.88 9.15
C VAL A 528 17.09 -23.44 9.35
N ALA A 529 16.29 -22.92 8.42
CA ALA A 529 15.70 -21.59 8.52
C ALA A 529 14.41 -21.63 9.34
N PRO A 530 13.93 -20.48 9.86
CA PRO A 530 12.59 -20.38 10.41
C PRO A 530 11.54 -20.80 9.39
N LEU A 531 10.56 -21.58 9.82
CA LEU A 531 9.42 -22.00 9.00
C LEU A 531 8.59 -20.79 8.57
N CYS A 532 8.02 -20.84 7.37
CA CYS A 532 6.90 -20.03 6.97
C CYS A 532 5.60 -20.79 7.30
N LEU A 533 4.80 -20.28 8.23
CA LEU A 533 3.48 -20.82 8.56
C LEU A 533 2.40 -19.89 8.02
N VAL A 534 1.50 -20.41 7.20
CA VAL A 534 0.47 -19.59 6.53
C VAL A 534 -0.81 -19.59 7.35
N GLN A 535 -1.21 -18.40 7.80
CA GLN A 535 -2.49 -18.17 8.47
C GLN A 535 -3.49 -17.56 7.49
N ASN A 536 -4.35 -18.41 6.92
CA ASN A 536 -5.36 -18.02 5.94
C ASN A 536 -6.76 -17.84 6.57
N VAL A 537 -6.84 -17.07 7.67
CA VAL A 537 -8.13 -16.75 8.31
C VAL A 537 -8.84 -15.67 7.47
N PRO A 538 -10.05 -15.93 6.95
CA PRO A 538 -10.80 -15.04 6.08
C PRO A 538 -11.21 -13.78 6.85
N VAL A 539 -11.00 -12.63 6.23
CA VAL A 539 -11.28 -11.32 6.85
C VAL A 539 -12.37 -10.55 6.13
N ASN A 540 -13.01 -11.10 5.10
CA ASN A 540 -14.06 -10.36 4.38
C ASN A 540 -15.49 -10.75 4.77
N GLY A 541 -15.69 -11.61 5.77
CA GLY A 541 -17.04 -12.07 6.10
C GLY A 541 -17.65 -13.04 5.07
N TRP A 542 -16.87 -13.51 4.09
CA TRP A 542 -17.29 -14.40 3.00
C TRP A 542 -16.33 -15.59 2.85
N GLY A 543 -16.83 -16.67 2.24
CA GLY A 543 -16.05 -17.85 1.90
C GLY A 543 -16.35 -19.05 2.80
N HIS A 544 -15.47 -20.04 2.78
CA HIS A 544 -15.50 -21.16 3.72
C HIS A 544 -15.09 -20.69 5.11
N ASN A 545 -15.76 -21.20 6.13
CA ASN A 545 -15.20 -21.26 7.47
C ASN A 545 -13.93 -22.12 7.40
N ILE A 546 -12.85 -21.67 8.04
CA ILE A 546 -11.55 -22.34 7.99
C ILE A 546 -11.48 -23.40 9.08
N ASP A 547 -12.35 -24.41 8.97
CA ASP A 547 -12.35 -25.58 9.86
C ASP A 547 -11.91 -26.84 9.11
N ILE A 548 -11.36 -27.79 9.87
CA ILE A 548 -10.99 -29.11 9.34
C ILE A 548 -12.23 -29.99 9.35
N ASP A 549 -12.80 -30.23 8.16
CA ASP A 549 -13.97 -31.09 7.95
C ASP A 549 -13.73 -31.94 6.69
N PRO A 550 -13.88 -33.28 6.74
CA PRO A 550 -13.73 -34.12 5.56
C PRO A 550 -14.64 -33.76 4.37
N SER A 551 -15.75 -33.03 4.60
CA SER A 551 -16.64 -32.52 3.56
C SER A 551 -16.14 -31.23 2.90
N ASN A 552 -15.18 -30.52 3.51
CA ASN A 552 -14.55 -29.35 2.91
C ASN A 552 -13.58 -29.75 1.78
N PRO A 553 -13.38 -28.88 0.77
CA PRO A 553 -12.32 -29.06 -0.21
C PRO A 553 -10.95 -29.18 0.47
N SER A 554 -10.05 -30.01 -0.08
CA SER A 554 -8.70 -30.23 0.49
C SER A 554 -7.94 -28.93 0.76
N ILE A 555 -8.02 -27.93 -0.12
CA ILE A 555 -7.39 -26.61 0.11
C ILE A 555 -7.92 -25.87 1.35
N VAL A 556 -9.20 -26.04 1.69
CA VAL A 556 -9.80 -25.42 2.90
C VAL A 556 -9.27 -26.11 4.14
N ASN A 557 -9.19 -27.44 4.12
CA ASN A 557 -8.61 -28.22 5.22
C ASN A 557 -7.10 -27.97 5.37
N GLU A 558 -6.37 -27.82 4.27
CA GLU A 558 -4.95 -27.44 4.25
C GLU A 558 -4.77 -26.05 4.88
N ALA A 559 -5.56 -25.07 4.43
CA ALA A 559 -5.55 -23.72 4.99
C ALA A 559 -5.90 -23.70 6.50
N ALA A 560 -6.86 -24.54 6.92
CA ALA A 560 -7.25 -24.67 8.32
C ALA A 560 -6.13 -25.29 9.16
N LEU A 561 -5.53 -26.38 8.69
CA LEU A 561 -4.44 -27.04 9.37
C LEU A 561 -3.21 -26.12 9.48
N MET A 562 -2.80 -25.46 8.40
CA MET A 562 -1.69 -24.51 8.41
C MET A 562 -1.96 -23.28 9.30
N GLY A 563 -3.19 -22.77 9.30
CA GLY A 563 -3.60 -21.70 10.21
C GLY A 563 -3.54 -22.13 11.67
N GLN A 564 -3.91 -23.37 11.97
CA GLN A 564 -3.82 -23.93 13.32
C GLN A 564 -2.37 -24.19 13.74
N LEU A 565 -1.46 -24.59 12.83
CA LEU A 565 -0.02 -24.66 13.11
C LEU A 565 0.55 -23.27 13.44
N ALA A 566 0.17 -22.24 12.67
CA ALA A 566 0.57 -20.86 12.93
C ALA A 566 0.09 -20.41 14.32
N ALA A 567 -1.18 -20.67 14.66
CA ALA A 567 -1.74 -20.37 15.97
C ALA A 567 -0.99 -21.06 17.11
N LEU A 568 -0.73 -22.37 16.99
CA LEU A 568 0.03 -23.14 17.98
C LEU A 568 1.44 -22.59 18.18
N HIS A 569 2.10 -22.12 17.12
CA HIS A 569 3.38 -21.44 17.22
C HIS A 569 3.28 -20.12 18.01
N THR A 570 2.25 -19.31 17.76
CA THR A 570 2.03 -18.03 18.46
C THR A 570 1.74 -18.20 19.96
N ILE A 571 0.87 -19.17 20.30
CA ILE A 571 0.34 -19.37 21.65
C ILE A 571 1.11 -20.43 22.45
N TYR A 572 2.20 -20.98 21.91
CA TYR A 572 2.90 -22.14 22.50
C TYR A 572 3.18 -21.98 24.00
N ASP A 573 3.65 -20.80 24.40
CA ASP A 573 4.03 -20.53 25.79
C ASP A 573 2.84 -20.52 26.75
N THR A 574 1.63 -20.28 26.24
CA THR A 574 0.37 -20.25 27.01
C THR A 574 -0.33 -21.61 27.06
N LEU A 575 0.29 -22.67 26.51
CA LEU A 575 -0.23 -24.04 26.54
C LEU A 575 0.20 -24.79 27.80
N SER A 576 -0.66 -25.71 28.27
CA SER A 576 -0.32 -26.65 29.34
C SER A 576 0.86 -27.54 28.95
N VAL A 577 1.50 -28.21 29.91
CA VAL A 577 2.63 -29.12 29.61
C VAL A 577 2.19 -30.24 28.65
N GLU A 578 1.00 -30.79 28.83
CA GLU A 578 0.44 -31.81 27.94
C GLU A 578 0.15 -31.27 26.54
N ASP A 579 -0.50 -30.10 26.45
CA ASP A 579 -0.79 -29.43 25.18
C ASP A 579 0.52 -29.07 24.44
N LYS A 580 1.57 -28.64 25.17
CA LYS A 580 2.92 -28.40 24.63
C LYS A 580 3.52 -29.66 24.03
N ASN A 581 3.38 -30.81 24.69
CA ASN A 581 3.85 -32.10 24.17
C ASN A 581 3.08 -32.54 22.92
N ASN A 582 1.76 -32.30 22.89
CA ASN A 582 0.95 -32.58 21.70
C ASN A 582 1.33 -31.66 20.54
N ALA A 583 1.54 -30.36 20.78
CA ALA A 583 2.01 -29.42 19.77
C ALA A 583 3.38 -29.84 19.19
N GLN A 584 4.33 -30.27 20.03
CA GLN A 584 5.62 -30.79 19.58
C GLN A 584 5.48 -32.00 18.64
N LYS A 585 4.55 -32.93 18.95
CA LYS A 585 4.27 -34.09 18.08
C LYS A 585 3.68 -33.66 16.73
N ILE A 586 2.75 -32.72 16.71
CA ILE A 586 2.20 -32.16 15.46
C ILE A 586 3.32 -31.54 14.61
N PHE A 587 4.24 -30.78 15.21
CA PHE A 587 5.38 -30.22 14.48
C PHE A 587 6.39 -31.29 14.03
N ALA A 588 6.50 -32.41 14.73
CA ALA A 588 7.31 -33.54 14.29
C ALA A 588 6.69 -34.22 13.05
N ASP A 589 5.37 -34.44 13.05
CA ASP A 589 4.62 -34.95 11.90
C ASP A 589 4.76 -33.98 10.69
N TYR A 590 4.70 -32.67 10.92
CA TYR A 590 4.94 -31.67 9.88
C TYR A 590 6.36 -31.75 9.30
N LYS A 591 7.38 -31.89 10.15
CA LYS A 591 8.76 -32.11 9.68
C LYS A 591 8.89 -33.38 8.85
N GLN A 592 8.22 -34.45 9.24
CA GLN A 592 8.20 -35.70 8.48
C GLN A 592 7.54 -35.49 7.11
N PHE A 593 6.40 -34.80 7.06
CA PHE A 593 5.75 -34.41 5.81
C PHE A 593 6.69 -33.67 4.85
N LEU A 594 7.49 -32.72 5.35
CA LEU A 594 8.42 -31.95 4.52
C LEU A 594 9.46 -32.83 3.81
N THR A 595 9.76 -34.03 4.32
CA THR A 595 10.67 -35.00 3.67
C THR A 595 10.02 -35.79 2.52
N THR A 596 8.72 -35.63 2.31
CA THR A 596 7.93 -36.34 1.28
C THR A 596 7.67 -35.46 0.05
N PRO A 597 7.32 -36.05 -1.11
CA PRO A 597 6.93 -35.30 -2.29
C PRO A 597 5.49 -34.76 -2.25
N GLU A 598 4.74 -35.01 -1.17
CA GLU A 598 3.38 -34.48 -0.99
C GLU A 598 3.41 -32.93 -0.98
N THR A 599 2.35 -32.31 -1.50
CA THR A 599 2.26 -30.83 -1.60
C THR A 599 1.22 -30.23 -0.64
N SER A 600 0.51 -31.08 0.10
CA SER A 600 -0.55 -30.76 1.05
C SER A 600 -0.28 -31.54 2.34
N PHE A 601 -0.14 -30.83 3.46
CA PHE A 601 0.08 -31.46 4.76
C PHE A 601 -1.18 -32.19 5.23
N TYR A 602 -2.36 -31.65 4.97
CA TYR A 602 -3.63 -32.30 5.26
C TYR A 602 -3.77 -33.64 4.54
N ASP A 603 -3.48 -33.68 3.23
CA ASP A 603 -3.58 -34.93 2.46
C ASP A 603 -2.57 -35.97 2.97
N TYR A 604 -1.36 -35.53 3.36
CA TYR A 604 -0.37 -36.39 4.00
C TYR A 604 -0.88 -36.97 5.33
N VAL A 605 -1.47 -36.14 6.19
CA VAL A 605 -1.99 -36.54 7.50
C VAL A 605 -3.10 -37.58 7.35
N VAL A 606 -4.03 -37.37 6.43
CA VAL A 606 -5.14 -38.31 6.14
C VAL A 606 -4.62 -39.60 5.54
N LYS A 607 -3.75 -39.52 4.52
CA LYS A 607 -3.22 -40.69 3.81
C LYS A 607 -2.40 -41.61 4.73
N ASN A 608 -1.62 -41.03 5.63
CA ASN A 608 -0.73 -41.77 6.53
C ASN A 608 -1.36 -42.06 7.90
N ASN A 609 -2.62 -41.64 8.12
CA ASN A 609 -3.35 -41.80 9.38
C ASN A 609 -2.55 -41.32 10.61
N THR A 610 -1.87 -40.17 10.47
CA THR A 610 -1.07 -39.61 11.58
C THR A 610 -1.99 -39.08 12.69
N PRO A 611 -1.58 -39.13 13.97
CA PRO A 611 -2.40 -38.68 15.09
C PRO A 611 -2.57 -37.16 15.16
N THR A 612 -1.98 -36.39 14.24
CA THR A 612 -2.00 -34.92 14.19
C THR A 612 -3.40 -34.33 14.43
N LEU A 613 -4.45 -34.80 13.72
CA LEU A 613 -5.80 -34.24 13.87
C LEU A 613 -6.40 -34.53 15.25
N ALA A 614 -6.13 -35.72 15.80
CA ALA A 614 -6.60 -36.09 17.14
C ALA A 614 -5.89 -35.27 18.22
N GLN A 615 -4.57 -35.08 18.10
CA GLN A 615 -3.78 -34.23 19.00
C GLN A 615 -4.25 -32.78 18.99
N LEU A 616 -4.57 -32.26 17.81
CA LEU A 616 -5.08 -30.91 17.62
C LEU A 616 -6.45 -30.73 18.30
N ALA A 617 -7.35 -31.71 18.12
CA ALA A 617 -8.63 -31.74 18.80
C ALA A 617 -8.48 -31.83 20.33
N THR A 618 -7.50 -32.60 20.83
CA THR A 618 -7.18 -32.66 22.27
C THR A 618 -6.78 -31.29 22.80
N ILE A 619 -5.86 -30.57 22.14
CA ILE A 619 -5.43 -29.22 22.57
C ILE A 619 -6.62 -28.25 22.60
N GLN A 620 -7.51 -28.33 21.60
CA GLN A 620 -8.70 -27.48 21.52
C GLN A 620 -9.73 -27.80 22.61
N ALA A 621 -9.84 -29.05 23.03
CA ALA A 621 -10.74 -29.48 24.10
C ALA A 621 -10.21 -29.18 25.51
N SER A 622 -8.88 -29.04 25.67
CA SER A 622 -8.26 -28.68 26.95
C SER A 622 -8.67 -27.26 27.39
N PRO A 623 -8.90 -26.99 28.69
CA PRO A 623 -9.14 -25.63 29.18
C PRO A 623 -7.91 -24.73 28.93
N PRO A 624 -8.09 -23.40 28.79
CA PRO A 624 -6.96 -22.48 28.74
C PRO A 624 -6.20 -22.50 30.08
N LEU A 625 -4.88 -22.34 30.03
CA LEU A 625 -4.10 -22.16 31.25
C LEU A 625 -4.59 -20.92 31.99
N ALA A 626 -4.76 -21.04 33.31
CA ALA A 626 -5.00 -19.88 34.15
C ALA A 626 -3.82 -18.91 33.99
N LYS A 627 -4.12 -17.63 33.75
CA LYS A 627 -3.11 -16.58 33.75
C LYS A 627 -2.43 -16.59 35.13
N PRO A 628 -1.09 -16.60 35.22
CA PRO A 628 -0.43 -16.44 36.50
C PRO A 628 -0.84 -15.09 37.11
N GLU A 629 -1.37 -15.10 38.33
CA GLU A 629 -1.63 -13.87 39.09
C GLU A 629 -0.29 -13.18 39.35
N LYS A 630 -0.01 -12.10 38.61
CA LYS A 630 1.11 -11.22 38.92
C LYS A 630 0.59 -10.08 39.80
N PRO A 631 1.23 -9.79 40.95
CA PRO A 631 0.91 -8.59 41.70
C PRO A 631 1.20 -7.37 40.83
N MET A 632 0.25 -6.44 40.71
CA MET A 632 0.52 -5.15 40.08
C MET A 632 1.65 -4.46 40.84
N VAL A 633 2.78 -4.25 40.17
CA VAL A 633 3.87 -3.46 40.73
C VAL A 633 3.55 -2.00 40.46
N GLU A 634 3.10 -1.29 41.48
CA GLU A 634 2.91 0.16 41.39
C GLU A 634 4.29 0.82 41.22
N VAL A 635 4.47 1.56 40.12
CA VAL A 635 5.73 2.25 39.84
C VAL A 635 5.79 3.50 40.72
N VAL A 636 6.41 3.38 41.89
CA VAL A 636 6.70 4.52 42.75
C VAL A 636 7.87 5.32 42.16
N ILE A 637 7.63 6.60 41.84
CA ILE A 637 8.67 7.53 41.36
C ILE A 637 9.19 8.34 42.57
N PRO A 638 10.44 8.14 43.02
CA PRO A 638 11.08 8.95 44.04
C PRO A 638 11.14 10.42 43.64
N VAL A 639 10.93 11.31 44.60
CA VAL A 639 10.90 12.77 44.38
C VAL A 639 12.28 13.33 43.97
N ASP A 640 13.37 12.60 44.29
CA ASP A 640 14.75 13.07 44.12
C ASP A 640 15.46 12.55 42.84
N GLU A 641 14.75 11.91 41.91
CA GLU A 641 15.35 11.37 40.69
C GLU A 641 15.67 12.45 39.63
N SER A 642 16.83 12.31 39.00
CA SER A 642 17.15 13.12 37.80
C SER A 642 16.20 12.79 36.65
N ALA A 643 15.98 13.76 35.74
CA ALA A 643 15.11 13.57 34.58
C ALA A 643 15.49 12.35 33.73
N ALA A 644 16.79 12.09 33.55
CA ALA A 644 17.28 10.94 32.78
C ALA A 644 16.97 9.59 33.46
N GLN A 645 17.10 9.51 34.78
CA GLN A 645 16.75 8.30 35.54
C GLN A 645 15.25 8.05 35.51
N ARG A 646 14.46 9.12 35.64
CA ARG A 646 13.01 9.06 35.52
C ARG A 646 12.57 8.58 34.13
N ASP A 647 13.15 9.13 33.06
CA ASP A 647 12.86 8.72 31.69
C ASP A 647 13.22 7.27 31.42
N GLN A 648 14.36 6.80 31.95
CA GLN A 648 14.77 5.41 31.85
C GLN A 648 13.79 4.48 32.60
N ARG A 649 13.39 4.83 33.83
CA ARG A 649 12.43 4.03 34.60
C ARG A 649 11.06 4.00 33.92
N LEU A 650 10.57 5.13 33.41
CA LEU A 650 9.33 5.18 32.64
C LEU A 650 9.42 4.34 31.36
N ALA A 651 10.59 4.30 30.72
CA ALA A 651 10.81 3.45 29.56
C ALA A 651 10.72 1.95 29.92
N THR A 652 11.40 1.54 30.99
CA THR A 652 11.33 0.16 31.51
C THR A 652 9.91 -0.21 31.93
N ALA A 653 9.21 0.67 32.67
CA ALA A 653 7.83 0.43 33.08
C ALA A 653 6.88 0.25 31.89
N LEU A 654 7.07 1.03 30.81
CA LEU A 654 6.29 0.85 29.58
C LEU A 654 6.61 -0.50 28.93
N GLU A 655 7.88 -0.90 28.85
CA GLU A 655 8.27 -2.20 28.29
C GLU A 655 7.66 -3.36 29.09
N ASP A 656 7.69 -3.29 30.41
CA ASP A 656 7.09 -4.29 31.31
C ASP A 656 5.56 -4.38 31.13
N HIS A 657 4.88 -3.22 31.13
CA HIS A 657 3.43 -3.17 30.91
C HIS A 657 3.04 -3.73 29.53
N ARG A 658 3.82 -3.39 28.49
CA ARG A 658 3.60 -3.92 27.14
C ARG A 658 3.85 -5.42 27.05
N ALA A 659 4.88 -5.93 27.72
CA ALA A 659 5.17 -7.36 27.76
C ALA A 659 4.02 -8.12 28.44
N GLU A 660 3.43 -7.56 29.49
CA GLU A 660 2.22 -8.11 30.11
C GLU A 660 1.03 -8.07 29.14
N PHE A 661 0.75 -6.94 28.51
CA PHE A 661 -0.36 -6.83 27.55
C PHE A 661 -0.20 -7.79 26.37
N LEU A 662 1.03 -7.99 25.88
CA LEU A 662 1.36 -8.96 24.85
C LEU A 662 1.09 -10.40 25.31
N SER A 663 1.44 -10.73 26.56
CA SER A 663 1.10 -12.00 27.17
C SER A 663 -0.42 -12.20 27.23
N ASP A 664 -1.18 -11.17 27.60
CA ASP A 664 -2.65 -11.23 27.67
C ASP A 664 -3.27 -11.41 26.29
N ALA A 665 -2.74 -10.72 25.27
CA ALA A 665 -3.16 -10.91 23.89
C ALA A 665 -2.92 -12.35 23.40
N LYS A 666 -1.81 -12.99 23.79
CA LYS A 666 -1.54 -14.41 23.49
C LYS A 666 -2.51 -15.35 24.22
N HIS A 667 -2.83 -15.08 25.49
CA HIS A 667 -3.84 -15.88 26.22
C HIS A 667 -5.23 -15.73 25.62
N ALA A 668 -5.63 -14.52 25.24
CA ALA A 668 -6.86 -14.27 24.51
C ALA A 668 -6.87 -15.08 23.21
N MET A 669 -5.82 -15.01 22.40
CA MET A 669 -5.70 -15.78 21.16
C MET A 669 -5.75 -17.31 21.41
N ALA A 670 -5.20 -17.79 22.52
CA ALA A 670 -5.29 -19.21 22.91
C ALA A 670 -6.72 -19.63 23.27
N ALA A 671 -7.45 -18.79 23.99
CA ALA A 671 -8.87 -19.01 24.29
C ALA A 671 -9.71 -19.00 23.00
N LEU A 672 -9.43 -18.08 22.06
CA LEU A 672 -10.07 -18.05 20.73
C LEU A 672 -9.80 -19.31 19.92
N PHE A 673 -8.56 -19.78 19.94
CA PHE A 673 -8.14 -21.00 19.28
C PHE A 673 -8.89 -22.23 19.83
N LYS A 674 -8.96 -22.37 21.16
CA LYS A 674 -9.68 -23.46 21.83
C LYS A 674 -11.19 -23.40 21.57
N ALA A 675 -11.77 -22.19 21.56
CA ALA A 675 -13.17 -21.97 21.21
C ALA A 675 -13.49 -22.12 19.72
N LYS A 676 -12.49 -22.41 18.87
CA LYS A 676 -12.60 -22.42 17.39
C LYS A 676 -13.15 -21.12 16.80
N ALA A 677 -12.99 -20.01 17.51
CA ALA A 677 -13.57 -18.73 17.13
C ALA A 677 -12.93 -18.14 15.87
N PHE A 678 -11.72 -18.55 15.53
CA PHE A 678 -11.03 -18.19 14.28
C PHE A 678 -11.72 -18.78 13.03
N ASN A 679 -12.59 -19.77 13.18
CA ASN A 679 -13.40 -20.34 12.09
C ASN A 679 -14.58 -19.44 11.72
N ASP A 680 -14.98 -18.54 12.63
CA ASP A 680 -16.07 -17.60 12.42
C ASP A 680 -15.59 -16.40 11.60
N LEU A 681 -16.26 -16.19 10.47
CA LEU A 681 -15.99 -15.11 9.53
C LEU A 681 -16.10 -13.71 10.18
N ASP A 682 -16.89 -13.56 11.26
CA ASP A 682 -17.05 -12.30 11.98
C ASP A 682 -15.86 -11.97 12.89
N ASN A 683 -15.07 -12.98 13.27
CA ASN A 683 -13.90 -12.81 14.14
C ASN A 683 -12.58 -12.72 13.36
N GLY A 684 -12.59 -12.92 12.04
CA GLY A 684 -11.38 -13.05 11.25
C GLY A 684 -10.44 -11.84 11.33
N PHE A 685 -10.98 -10.61 11.29
CA PHE A 685 -10.17 -9.39 11.49
C PHE A 685 -9.55 -9.31 12.87
N THR A 686 -10.33 -9.65 13.91
CA THR A 686 -9.87 -9.63 15.29
C THR A 686 -8.73 -10.62 15.49
N TYR A 687 -8.91 -11.84 14.99
CA TYR A 687 -7.90 -12.90 15.10
C TYR A 687 -6.62 -12.55 14.35
N GLN A 688 -6.73 -12.06 13.10
CA GLN A 688 -5.57 -11.66 12.30
C GLN A 688 -4.84 -10.46 12.93
N ALA A 689 -5.56 -9.49 13.52
CA ALA A 689 -4.95 -8.36 14.22
C ALA A 689 -4.20 -8.78 15.49
N LEU A 690 -4.78 -9.69 16.29
CA LEU A 690 -4.11 -10.27 17.46
C LEU A 690 -2.88 -11.06 17.05
N SER A 691 -2.96 -11.87 15.99
CA SER A 691 -1.82 -12.62 15.43
C SER A 691 -0.69 -11.69 14.97
N VAL A 692 -0.99 -10.64 14.20
CA VAL A 692 0.01 -9.63 13.78
C VAL A 692 0.62 -8.89 14.98
N PHE A 693 -0.18 -8.61 16.02
CA PHE A 693 0.31 -7.96 17.23
C PHE A 693 1.18 -8.88 18.09
N ALA A 694 0.84 -10.17 18.16
CA ALA A 694 1.48 -11.16 19.01
C ALA A 694 2.82 -11.69 18.45
N GLU A 695 3.04 -11.56 17.14
CA GLU A 695 4.21 -12.10 16.47
C GLU A 695 5.38 -11.11 16.36
N ASN A 696 6.59 -11.60 16.66
CA ASN A 696 7.82 -10.82 16.50
C ASN A 696 8.11 -10.48 15.04
N ALA A 697 7.72 -11.37 14.11
CA ALA A 697 7.91 -11.20 12.69
C ALA A 697 6.72 -11.79 11.93
N SER A 698 6.11 -10.98 11.06
CA SER A 698 5.03 -11.45 10.21
C SER A 698 5.10 -10.88 8.80
N ILE A 699 4.59 -11.65 7.85
CA ILE A 699 4.26 -11.18 6.51
C ILE A 699 2.75 -10.99 6.43
N GLY A 700 2.28 -9.87 5.90
CA GLY A 700 0.85 -9.62 5.69
C GLY A 700 0.55 -9.27 4.25
N GLY A 701 -0.42 -9.94 3.63
CA GLY A 701 -0.99 -9.48 2.37
C GLY A 701 -1.49 -10.58 1.42
N CYS A 702 -2.30 -10.15 0.46
CA CYS A 702 -2.68 -10.95 -0.70
C CYS A 702 -3.10 -10.02 -1.86
N LYS A 703 -3.25 -10.58 -3.07
CA LYS A 703 -3.60 -9.80 -4.27
C LYS A 703 -4.87 -8.97 -4.06
N SER A 704 -4.77 -7.67 -4.31
CA SER A 704 -5.91 -6.74 -4.28
C SER A 704 -6.64 -6.70 -2.93
N ALA A 705 -5.90 -6.90 -1.83
CA ALA A 705 -6.43 -6.84 -0.47
C ALA A 705 -5.87 -5.67 0.34
N ASN A 706 -5.59 -4.54 -0.32
CA ASN A 706 -5.11 -3.34 0.36
C ASN A 706 -6.09 -2.90 1.44
N GLU A 707 -7.40 -3.04 1.19
CA GLU A 707 -8.45 -2.78 2.17
C GLU A 707 -8.35 -3.68 3.41
N ARG A 708 -8.01 -4.96 3.20
CA ARG A 708 -7.92 -5.94 4.29
C ARG A 708 -6.64 -5.75 5.09
N ALA A 709 -5.54 -5.45 4.40
CA ALA A 709 -4.28 -5.07 5.04
C ALA A 709 -4.45 -3.79 5.87
N GLN A 710 -5.11 -2.77 5.32
CA GLN A 710 -5.47 -1.55 6.06
C GLN A 710 -6.29 -1.88 7.31
N ALA A 711 -7.32 -2.73 7.19
CA ALA A 711 -8.20 -3.07 8.30
C ALA A 711 -7.52 -3.91 9.41
N VAL A 712 -6.70 -4.91 9.05
CA VAL A 712 -5.95 -5.73 10.01
C VAL A 712 -4.87 -4.89 10.69
N ASN A 713 -4.05 -4.18 9.90
CA ASN A 713 -2.97 -3.37 10.44
C ASN A 713 -3.50 -2.15 11.21
N GLY A 714 -4.69 -1.67 10.84
CA GLY A 714 -5.47 -0.65 11.53
C GLY A 714 -5.74 -1.05 12.97
N ARG A 715 -6.25 -2.27 13.14
CA ARG A 715 -6.54 -2.88 14.44
C ARG A 715 -5.28 -3.25 15.22
N ALA A 716 -4.23 -3.74 14.54
CA ALA A 716 -2.94 -3.98 15.19
C ALA A 716 -2.33 -2.69 15.78
N ALA A 717 -2.50 -1.55 15.10
CA ALA A 717 -2.09 -0.25 15.64
C ALA A 717 -2.99 0.25 16.80
N ILE A 718 -4.28 -0.14 16.84
CA ILE A 718 -5.11 0.08 18.03
C ILE A 718 -4.57 -0.72 19.22
N LEU A 719 -4.15 -1.96 19.01
CA LEU A 719 -3.53 -2.77 20.07
C LEU A 719 -2.22 -2.13 20.57
N ASP A 720 -1.43 -1.50 19.70
CA ASP A 720 -0.26 -0.73 20.15
C ASP A 720 -0.63 0.44 21.05
N PHE A 721 -1.67 1.18 20.69
CA PHE A 721 -2.17 2.29 21.49
C PHE A 721 -2.71 1.82 22.84
N VAL A 722 -3.50 0.73 22.86
CA VAL A 722 -4.06 0.18 24.10
C VAL A 722 -2.98 -0.44 24.98
N SER A 723 -1.88 -0.93 24.42
CA SER A 723 -0.74 -1.42 25.21
C SER A 723 0.12 -0.32 25.85
N LEU A 724 -0.18 0.97 25.64
CA LEU A 724 0.37 2.04 26.46
C LEU A 724 -0.29 2.03 27.84
N ASP A 725 0.36 2.56 28.87
CA ASP A 725 -0.27 2.65 30.20
C ASP A 725 -1.51 3.58 30.18
N LYS A 726 -2.47 3.29 31.06
CA LYS A 726 -3.75 4.00 31.12
C LYS A 726 -3.60 5.51 31.24
N ALA A 727 -2.69 5.99 32.08
CA ALA A 727 -2.51 7.42 32.30
C ALA A 727 -2.03 8.12 31.03
N THR A 728 -1.07 7.51 30.32
CA THR A 728 -0.59 8.01 29.02
C THR A 728 -1.69 8.03 27.97
N ARG A 729 -2.47 6.95 27.83
CA ARG A 729 -3.59 6.89 26.87
C ARG A 729 -4.64 7.96 27.15
N ASP A 730 -5.06 8.08 28.41
CA ASP A 730 -6.08 9.02 28.84
C ASP A 730 -5.66 10.47 28.59
N ALA A 731 -4.40 10.79 28.89
CA ALA A 731 -3.83 12.12 28.67
C ALA A 731 -3.80 12.49 27.18
N LEU A 732 -3.45 11.54 26.29
CA LEU A 732 -3.49 11.76 24.84
C LEU A 732 -4.92 12.04 24.36
N LEU A 733 -5.90 11.23 24.79
CA LEU A 733 -7.30 11.41 24.40
C LEU A 733 -7.86 12.75 24.88
N ASP A 734 -7.64 13.12 26.16
CA ASP A 734 -8.10 14.41 26.70
C ASP A 734 -7.48 15.61 25.99
N LYS A 735 -6.21 15.47 25.58
CA LYS A 735 -5.48 16.57 24.96
C LYS A 735 -5.98 16.85 23.54
N TYR A 736 -6.30 15.83 22.77
CA TYR A 736 -6.52 15.98 21.32
C TYR A 736 -7.98 15.86 20.88
N LEU A 737 -8.89 15.41 21.76
CA LEU A 737 -10.31 15.22 21.45
C LEU A 737 -11.21 16.11 22.31
N SER A 738 -12.51 16.13 21.99
CA SER A 738 -13.53 16.73 22.85
C SER A 738 -13.69 15.93 24.15
N LYS A 739 -14.30 16.52 25.19
CA LYS A 739 -14.51 15.80 26.45
C LYS A 739 -15.41 14.58 26.28
N GLU A 740 -16.43 14.71 25.44
CA GLU A 740 -17.41 13.68 25.14
C GLU A 740 -16.78 12.53 24.33
N GLU A 741 -16.04 12.85 23.27
CA GLU A 741 -15.35 11.84 22.45
C GLU A 741 -14.21 11.17 23.24
N ALA A 742 -13.42 11.93 24.00
CA ALA A 742 -12.39 11.38 24.88
C ALA A 742 -13.01 10.41 25.90
N LYS A 743 -14.14 10.76 26.52
CA LYS A 743 -14.85 9.88 27.48
C LYS A 743 -15.31 8.57 26.83
N GLU A 744 -15.89 8.65 25.62
CA GLU A 744 -16.31 7.45 24.88
C GLU A 744 -15.11 6.55 24.57
N LEU A 745 -14.03 7.13 24.02
CA LEU A 745 -12.86 6.36 23.62
C LEU A 745 -12.09 5.79 24.80
N LYS A 746 -12.03 6.49 25.94
CA LYS A 746 -11.49 5.94 27.21
C LYS A 746 -12.27 4.72 27.67
N THR A 747 -13.60 4.77 27.58
CA THR A 747 -14.46 3.63 27.91
C THR A 747 -14.16 2.45 26.97
N ALA A 748 -13.95 2.73 25.68
CA ALA A 748 -13.61 1.69 24.71
C ALA A 748 -12.18 1.13 24.91
N THR A 749 -11.19 1.95 25.28
CA THR A 749 -9.83 1.46 25.58
C THR A 749 -9.82 0.59 26.82
N ASP A 750 -10.47 1.05 27.90
CA ASP A 750 -10.54 0.30 29.16
C ASP A 750 -11.32 -1.01 28.97
N GLY A 751 -12.40 -0.95 28.19
CA GLY A 751 -13.17 -2.13 27.79
C GLY A 751 -12.37 -3.10 26.93
N LEU A 752 -11.51 -2.62 26.02
CA LEU A 752 -10.68 -3.50 25.19
C LEU A 752 -9.57 -4.17 26.01
N GLU A 753 -8.86 -3.41 26.85
CA GLU A 753 -7.84 -3.95 27.76
C GLU A 753 -8.43 -5.02 28.68
N THR A 754 -9.55 -4.71 29.33
CA THR A 754 -10.27 -5.66 30.20
C THR A 754 -10.71 -6.90 29.41
N ALA A 755 -11.26 -6.73 28.21
CA ALA A 755 -11.71 -7.85 27.39
C ALA A 755 -10.54 -8.76 26.95
N ILE A 756 -9.37 -8.20 26.65
CA ILE A 756 -8.16 -8.97 26.35
C ILE A 756 -7.69 -9.75 27.58
N GLN A 757 -7.62 -9.10 28.75
CA GLN A 757 -7.25 -9.74 30.01
C GLN A 757 -8.15 -10.95 30.35
N HIS A 758 -9.45 -10.83 30.09
CA HIS A 758 -10.45 -11.88 30.38
C HIS A 758 -10.75 -12.79 29.18
N SER A 759 -10.06 -12.62 28.05
CA SER A 759 -10.30 -13.39 26.82
C SER A 759 -11.76 -13.31 26.30
N ASP A 760 -12.43 -12.18 26.48
CA ASP A 760 -13.83 -11.94 26.11
C ASP A 760 -13.96 -11.48 24.66
N LEU A 761 -14.08 -12.44 23.74
CA LEU A 761 -14.09 -12.18 22.29
C LEU A 761 -15.14 -11.16 21.83
N PRO A 762 -16.44 -11.28 22.17
CA PRO A 762 -17.43 -10.29 21.76
C PRO A 762 -17.01 -8.85 22.12
N ASN A 763 -16.47 -8.65 23.32
CA ASN A 763 -16.03 -7.33 23.76
C ASN A 763 -14.69 -6.91 23.16
N ILE A 764 -13.75 -7.83 22.90
CA ILE A 764 -12.53 -7.56 22.12
C ILE A 764 -12.92 -7.01 20.74
N THR A 765 -13.75 -7.74 20.00
CA THR A 765 -14.17 -7.36 18.64
C THR A 765 -14.94 -6.04 18.65
N LYS A 766 -15.90 -5.88 19.58
CA LYS A 766 -16.70 -4.65 19.72
C LYS A 766 -15.82 -3.43 19.98
N ASN A 767 -15.03 -3.46 21.05
CA ASN A 767 -14.26 -2.29 21.50
C ASN A 767 -13.14 -1.95 20.51
N MET A 768 -12.48 -2.95 19.94
CA MET A 768 -11.48 -2.73 18.89
C MET A 768 -12.08 -2.12 17.62
N ASN A 769 -13.27 -2.54 17.20
CA ASN A 769 -13.96 -1.93 16.05
C ASN A 769 -14.37 -0.48 16.33
N THR A 770 -14.84 -0.16 17.55
CA THR A 770 -15.14 1.21 17.97
C THR A 770 -13.90 2.11 17.89
N LEU A 771 -12.78 1.64 18.44
CA LEU A 771 -11.51 2.38 18.43
C LEU A 771 -10.94 2.52 17.01
N TYR A 772 -10.94 1.44 16.22
CA TYR A 772 -10.48 1.47 14.83
C TYR A 772 -11.32 2.46 14.01
N GLY A 773 -12.66 2.38 14.11
CA GLY A 773 -13.57 3.29 13.41
C GLY A 773 -13.35 4.77 13.76
N SER A 774 -12.94 5.05 15.00
CA SER A 774 -12.77 6.42 15.49
C SER A 774 -11.38 6.98 15.22
N LEU A 775 -10.33 6.19 15.47
CA LEU A 775 -8.95 6.68 15.50
C LEU A 775 -8.15 6.34 14.25
N ASN A 776 -8.48 5.27 13.52
CA ASN A 776 -7.55 4.71 12.53
C ASN A 776 -8.16 4.19 11.21
N LEU A 777 -9.49 4.27 11.02
CA LEU A 777 -10.16 3.85 9.78
C LEU A 777 -9.59 4.56 8.55
N GLU A 778 -9.47 5.88 8.64
CA GLU A 778 -8.85 6.78 7.65
C GLU A 778 -7.48 7.31 8.14
N GLY A 779 -6.88 6.60 9.12
CA GLY A 779 -5.61 6.97 9.76
C GLY A 779 -4.37 6.51 8.98
N PHE A 780 -3.31 6.15 9.70
CA PHE A 780 -2.03 5.69 9.13
C PHE A 780 -2.22 4.61 8.06
N GLN A 781 -3.05 3.63 8.37
CA GLN A 781 -3.14 2.40 7.58
C GLN A 781 -3.92 2.63 6.26
N ALA A 782 -4.67 3.72 6.16
CA ALA A 782 -5.23 4.19 4.89
C ALA A 782 -4.14 4.62 3.90
N LEU A 783 -2.97 5.05 4.39
CA LEU A 783 -1.84 5.45 3.55
C LEU A 783 -1.24 4.31 2.77
N ILE A 784 -1.31 3.08 3.28
CA ILE A 784 -0.86 1.89 2.55
C ILE A 784 -1.51 1.85 1.16
N SER A 785 -2.83 2.04 1.10
CA SER A 785 -3.53 2.01 -0.18
C SER A 785 -3.11 3.16 -1.10
N PHE A 786 -2.92 4.36 -0.57
CA PHE A 786 -2.43 5.48 -1.38
C PHE A 786 -1.02 5.22 -1.92
N ILE A 787 -0.14 4.66 -1.09
CA ILE A 787 1.23 4.34 -1.45
C ILE A 787 1.28 3.25 -2.52
N ASP A 788 0.44 2.23 -2.47
CA ASP A 788 0.51 1.11 -3.42
C ASP A 788 -0.19 1.34 -4.75
N GLN A 789 -1.37 1.98 -4.69
CA GLN A 789 -2.29 2.04 -5.83
C GLN A 789 -2.76 3.47 -6.11
N GLY A 790 -2.14 4.47 -5.48
CA GLY A 790 -2.40 5.88 -5.72
C GLY A 790 -3.74 6.38 -5.20
N GLY A 791 -4.58 5.55 -4.57
CA GLY A 791 -5.93 5.95 -4.14
C GLY A 791 -6.43 5.15 -2.95
N HIS A 792 -7.52 5.59 -2.34
CA HIS A 792 -8.06 4.96 -1.14
C HIS A 792 -8.50 3.51 -1.37
N ALA A 793 -8.51 2.70 -0.31
CA ALA A 793 -8.92 1.31 -0.38
C ALA A 793 -10.42 1.17 -0.68
N LYS A 794 -10.81 -0.01 -1.19
CA LYS A 794 -12.22 -0.38 -1.44
C LYS A 794 -12.86 -0.84 -0.13
N LEU A 795 -12.99 0.04 0.84
CA LEU A 795 -13.79 -0.27 2.02
C LEU A 795 -15.27 -0.19 1.63
N SER A 796 -16.02 -1.26 1.87
CA SER A 796 -17.47 -1.24 1.82
C SER A 796 -18.04 -2.02 3.00
N THR A 797 -19.14 -1.52 3.55
CA THR A 797 -19.80 -2.09 4.72
C THR A 797 -20.57 -3.35 4.36
N LYS A 798 -20.59 -4.31 5.28
CA LYS A 798 -21.41 -5.52 5.21
C LYS A 798 -22.90 -5.11 5.10
N GLY A 799 -23.57 -5.41 3.98
CA GLY A 799 -24.98 -5.03 3.77
C GLY A 799 -25.44 -4.94 2.30
N GLU A 800 -24.53 -4.81 1.33
CA GLU A 800 -24.87 -4.95 -0.09
C GLU A 800 -24.81 -6.44 -0.47
N LEU A 801 -25.98 -7.07 -0.66
CA LEU A 801 -26.25 -8.52 -0.77
C LEU A 801 -25.39 -9.35 -1.75
N LEU A 802 -24.46 -8.77 -2.51
CA LEU A 802 -23.65 -9.47 -3.53
C LEU A 802 -22.19 -8.96 -3.65
N ASN A 803 -21.70 -8.14 -2.72
CA ASN A 803 -20.33 -7.60 -2.82
C ASN A 803 -19.36 -8.37 -1.90
N THR A 804 -18.60 -9.31 -2.47
CA THR A 804 -17.54 -10.08 -1.76
C THR A 804 -16.32 -9.22 -1.32
N ASN A 805 -16.29 -7.94 -1.74
CA ASN A 805 -15.34 -6.95 -1.23
C ASN A 805 -15.92 -6.13 -0.05
N SER A 806 -17.19 -6.32 0.32
CA SER A 806 -17.75 -5.77 1.56
C SER A 806 -17.28 -6.61 2.73
N ALA A 807 -16.15 -6.20 3.30
CA ALA A 807 -15.44 -6.90 4.34
C ALA A 807 -15.63 -6.27 5.72
N GLU A 808 -15.76 -4.94 5.79
CA GLU A 808 -15.55 -4.22 7.04
C GLU A 808 -16.81 -4.27 7.95
N PRO A 809 -16.69 -4.70 9.22
CA PRO A 809 -17.76 -4.58 10.21
C PRO A 809 -18.00 -3.12 10.61
N VAL A 810 -17.03 -2.24 10.34
CA VAL A 810 -17.13 -0.80 10.55
C VAL A 810 -17.70 -0.10 9.32
N HIS A 811 -18.63 0.82 9.52
CA HIS A 811 -19.21 1.59 8.43
C HIS A 811 -18.21 2.61 7.89
N THR A 812 -17.80 2.49 6.62
CA THR A 812 -17.10 3.59 5.93
C THR A 812 -18.13 4.49 5.27
N ASN A 813 -17.97 5.79 5.49
CA ASN A 813 -18.80 6.83 4.89
C ASN A 813 -18.32 7.22 3.48
N VAL A 814 -17.31 6.52 2.94
CA VAL A 814 -16.65 6.82 1.68
C VAL A 814 -17.05 5.78 0.62
N LYS A 815 -17.79 6.20 -0.42
CA LYS A 815 -18.33 5.26 -1.43
C LYS A 815 -17.61 5.31 -2.78
N ASN A 816 -16.76 6.33 -3.02
CA ASN A 816 -16.17 6.54 -4.34
C ASN A 816 -14.66 6.76 -4.36
N ALA A 817 -13.98 6.95 -3.24
CA ALA A 817 -12.53 7.21 -3.24
C ALA A 817 -11.75 6.08 -3.95
N SER A 818 -12.18 4.83 -3.77
CA SER A 818 -11.55 3.69 -4.45
C SER A 818 -11.70 3.69 -5.97
N LYS A 819 -12.59 4.48 -6.57
CA LYS A 819 -12.71 4.60 -8.04
C LYS A 819 -11.52 5.34 -8.67
N TRP A 820 -10.68 5.96 -7.83
CA TRP A 820 -9.54 6.77 -8.24
C TRP A 820 -8.20 6.04 -8.09
N GLN A 821 -8.22 4.76 -7.76
CA GLN A 821 -7.02 3.93 -7.82
C GLN A 821 -6.41 3.93 -9.23
N CYS A 822 -5.09 3.73 -9.31
CA CYS A 822 -4.28 3.73 -10.53
C CYS A 822 -4.88 2.88 -11.65
N HIS A 823 -5.36 1.67 -11.32
CA HIS A 823 -5.92 0.73 -12.28
C HIS A 823 -7.39 1.03 -12.66
N LYS A 824 -7.95 2.16 -12.19
CA LYS A 824 -9.32 2.61 -12.43
C LYS A 824 -9.36 4.03 -13.02
N GLY A 825 -10.09 4.95 -12.38
CA GLY A 825 -10.45 6.25 -12.95
C GLY A 825 -9.32 7.26 -13.02
N LEU A 826 -8.27 7.16 -12.19
CA LEU A 826 -7.14 8.06 -12.25
C LEU A 826 -6.43 7.97 -13.61
N THR A 827 -6.05 6.76 -14.04
CA THR A 827 -5.38 6.58 -15.34
C THR A 827 -6.25 7.06 -16.48
N ASP A 828 -7.56 6.81 -16.44
CA ASP A 828 -8.45 7.29 -17.51
C ASP A 828 -8.44 8.84 -17.59
N ASN A 829 -8.30 9.55 -16.46
CA ASN A 829 -8.15 11.01 -16.47
C ASN A 829 -6.78 11.46 -16.99
N VAL A 830 -5.70 10.76 -16.64
CA VAL A 830 -4.36 11.03 -17.20
C VAL A 830 -4.38 10.87 -18.72
N LEU A 831 -4.92 9.76 -19.22
CA LEU A 831 -5.03 9.52 -20.67
C LEU A 831 -5.94 10.56 -21.35
N ALA A 832 -6.99 11.02 -20.69
CA ALA A 832 -7.85 12.07 -21.22
C ALA A 832 -7.16 13.44 -21.30
N GLU A 833 -6.29 13.75 -20.34
CA GLU A 833 -5.59 15.03 -20.27
C GLU A 833 -4.35 15.08 -21.16
N PHE A 834 -3.63 13.97 -21.29
CA PHE A 834 -2.38 13.90 -22.06
C PHE A 834 -2.60 13.45 -23.51
N ASN A 835 -3.56 12.54 -23.74
CA ASN A 835 -3.77 11.91 -25.05
C ASN A 835 -5.11 12.33 -25.69
N GLY A 836 -5.92 13.15 -25.01
CA GLY A 836 -7.26 13.53 -25.45
C GLY A 836 -8.32 12.41 -25.33
N VAL A 837 -7.94 11.20 -24.91
CA VAL A 837 -8.77 9.98 -24.91
C VAL A 837 -9.83 10.01 -23.80
N GLN A 838 -11.12 10.12 -24.14
CA GLN A 838 -12.19 10.03 -23.14
C GLN A 838 -12.63 8.59 -22.86
N LYS A 839 -12.90 8.25 -21.59
CA LYS A 839 -13.47 6.95 -21.23
C LYS A 839 -14.93 6.89 -21.64
N PHE A 840 -15.20 6.11 -22.68
CA PHE A 840 -16.54 5.97 -23.23
C PHE A 840 -17.30 4.81 -22.57
N SER A 841 -18.45 5.11 -21.96
CA SER A 841 -19.39 4.07 -21.54
C SER A 841 -20.37 3.83 -22.68
N TRP A 842 -20.08 2.81 -23.49
CA TRP A 842 -20.92 2.41 -24.63
C TRP A 842 -22.40 2.31 -24.23
N LEU A 843 -22.71 1.76 -23.05
CA LEU A 843 -24.08 1.67 -22.55
C LEU A 843 -24.75 3.03 -22.27
N LYS A 844 -24.05 4.01 -21.67
CA LYS A 844 -24.63 5.34 -21.40
C LYS A 844 -24.87 6.13 -22.67
N GLU A 845 -23.97 6.04 -23.63
CA GLU A 845 -24.10 6.75 -24.90
C GLU A 845 -25.02 6.04 -25.87
N MET A 846 -25.06 4.71 -25.90
CA MET A 846 -26.10 3.99 -26.63
C MET A 846 -27.48 4.30 -26.05
N LYS A 847 -27.64 4.35 -24.71
CA LYS A 847 -28.88 4.85 -24.09
C LYS A 847 -29.18 6.31 -24.48
N GLY A 848 -28.17 7.16 -24.58
CA GLY A 848 -28.32 8.55 -25.03
C GLY A 848 -28.73 8.69 -26.50
N ALA A 849 -28.10 7.92 -27.40
CA ALA A 849 -28.37 7.88 -28.84
C ALA A 849 -29.70 7.18 -29.16
N LEU A 850 -30.10 6.22 -28.33
CA LEU A 850 -31.42 5.59 -28.40
C LEU A 850 -32.52 6.42 -27.73
N LYS A 851 -32.19 7.42 -26.91
CA LYS A 851 -33.19 8.28 -26.24
C LYS A 851 -34.08 9.06 -27.22
N PRO A 852 -33.55 9.70 -28.29
CA PRO A 852 -34.37 10.30 -29.35
C PRO A 852 -35.19 9.25 -30.12
N VAL A 853 -34.64 8.06 -30.34
CA VAL A 853 -35.33 6.97 -31.05
C VAL A 853 -36.49 6.43 -30.21
N ALA A 854 -36.28 6.21 -28.91
CA ALA A 854 -37.30 5.81 -27.96
C ALA A 854 -38.36 6.91 -27.75
N ALA A 855 -37.96 8.18 -27.77
CA ALA A 855 -38.89 9.31 -27.73
C ALA A 855 -39.73 9.42 -29.02
N ALA A 856 -39.13 9.15 -30.19
CA ALA A 856 -39.85 9.13 -31.47
C ALA A 856 -40.83 7.95 -31.56
N ILE A 857 -40.49 6.79 -31.00
CA ILE A 857 -41.37 5.62 -30.89
C ILE A 857 -42.46 5.83 -29.83
N GLY A 858 -42.15 6.55 -28.73
CA GLY A 858 -43.12 6.92 -27.71
C GLY A 858 -44.13 7.98 -28.17
N ALA A 859 -43.71 8.91 -29.04
CA ALA A 859 -44.57 9.96 -29.60
C ALA A 859 -45.58 9.45 -30.64
N THR A 860 -45.35 8.27 -31.25
CA THR A 860 -46.29 7.64 -32.19
C THR A 860 -47.35 6.76 -31.51
N GLY A 861 -47.43 6.74 -30.18
CA GLY A 861 -48.54 6.08 -29.48
C GLY A 861 -48.55 4.55 -29.54
N ILE A 862 -47.41 3.91 -29.85
CA ILE A 862 -47.25 2.45 -29.76
C ILE A 862 -46.50 2.12 -28.47
N GLY A 863 -47.21 2.25 -27.35
CA GLY A 863 -46.77 1.68 -26.08
C GLY A 863 -46.95 0.18 -26.13
N LEU A 864 -45.91 -0.57 -26.50
CA LEU A 864 -45.62 -1.98 -26.18
C LEU A 864 -44.52 -2.49 -27.12
N GLY A 865 -43.32 -2.79 -26.61
CA GLY A 865 -42.38 -3.60 -27.41
C GLY A 865 -40.87 -3.50 -27.18
N ILE A 866 -40.35 -2.74 -26.21
CA ILE A 866 -38.89 -2.82 -25.91
C ILE A 866 -38.59 -3.80 -24.75
N ALA A 867 -39.59 -4.17 -23.95
CA ALA A 867 -39.42 -5.16 -22.88
C ALA A 867 -39.25 -6.63 -23.38
N ALA A 868 -39.61 -6.93 -24.63
CA ALA A 868 -39.63 -8.32 -25.13
C ALA A 868 -38.25 -8.85 -25.59
N ALA A 869 -37.23 -8.00 -25.75
CA ALA A 869 -35.90 -8.45 -26.22
C ALA A 869 -34.99 -9.01 -25.10
N VAL A 870 -35.42 -8.96 -23.82
CA VAL A 870 -34.58 -9.40 -22.67
C VAL A 870 -35.27 -10.47 -21.80
N GLY A 871 -36.43 -10.98 -22.20
CA GLY A 871 -37.04 -12.17 -21.61
C GLY A 871 -38.17 -11.88 -20.64
N ILE A 872 -39.38 -12.34 -21.01
CA ILE A 872 -40.45 -12.94 -20.19
C ILE A 872 -41.45 -13.52 -21.21
N THR A 873 -41.71 -14.82 -21.10
CA THR A 873 -42.71 -15.56 -21.87
C THR A 873 -44.09 -15.42 -21.23
N ALA A 874 -45.07 -14.81 -21.91
CA ALA A 874 -46.48 -15.24 -21.92
C ALA A 874 -47.39 -14.30 -22.75
N GLY A 875 -48.05 -14.88 -23.77
CA GLY A 875 -49.45 -14.63 -24.13
C GLY A 875 -49.87 -13.31 -24.82
N PHE A 876 -49.55 -13.12 -26.11
CA PHE A 876 -50.29 -12.21 -27.01
C PHE A 876 -50.36 -12.77 -28.46
N PRO A 877 -51.40 -12.44 -29.26
CA PRO A 877 -51.67 -13.08 -30.55
C PRO A 877 -50.71 -12.66 -31.68
N PRO A 878 -50.51 -13.49 -32.72
CA PRO A 878 -49.27 -13.50 -33.53
C PRO A 878 -49.14 -12.39 -34.59
N ALA A 879 -50.23 -11.75 -35.01
CA ALA A 879 -50.20 -10.90 -36.21
C ALA A 879 -49.68 -9.47 -35.98
N GLY A 880 -49.85 -8.90 -34.78
CA GLY A 880 -49.35 -7.54 -34.45
C GLY A 880 -47.87 -7.48 -34.11
N LEU A 881 -47.27 -8.60 -33.68
CA LEU A 881 -45.87 -8.69 -33.24
C LEU A 881 -44.88 -8.69 -34.42
N VAL A 882 -45.26 -9.21 -35.58
CA VAL A 882 -44.34 -9.37 -36.73
C VAL A 882 -44.01 -8.02 -37.38
N ILE A 883 -44.97 -7.09 -37.49
CA ILE A 883 -44.75 -5.78 -38.12
C ILE A 883 -43.95 -4.85 -37.19
N ALA A 884 -44.22 -4.87 -35.88
CA ALA A 884 -43.45 -4.12 -34.89
C ALA A 884 -42.01 -4.66 -34.74
N ALA A 885 -41.83 -5.99 -34.78
CA ALA A 885 -40.52 -6.62 -34.74
C ALA A 885 -39.70 -6.32 -36.01
N ALA A 886 -40.30 -6.37 -37.21
CA ALA A 886 -39.60 -6.07 -38.45
C ALA A 886 -39.14 -4.60 -38.51
N ALA A 887 -39.99 -3.64 -38.11
CA ALA A 887 -39.62 -2.23 -38.04
C ALA A 887 -38.52 -1.99 -36.98
N GLY A 888 -38.62 -2.63 -35.82
CA GLY A 888 -37.60 -2.57 -34.76
C GLY A 888 -36.25 -3.14 -35.19
N VAL A 889 -36.23 -4.31 -35.84
CA VAL A 889 -35.01 -4.95 -36.35
C VAL A 889 -34.37 -4.14 -37.47
N THR A 890 -35.16 -3.55 -38.37
CA THR A 890 -34.64 -2.73 -39.47
C THR A 890 -34.03 -1.42 -38.95
N LEU A 891 -34.64 -0.79 -37.94
CA LEU A 891 -34.11 0.42 -37.30
C LEU A 891 -32.86 0.13 -36.46
N LEU A 892 -32.82 -1.02 -35.77
CA LEU A 892 -31.65 -1.49 -35.02
C LEU A 892 -30.48 -1.82 -35.97
N ALA A 893 -30.75 -2.51 -37.07
CA ALA A 893 -29.76 -2.80 -38.10
C ALA A 893 -29.26 -1.50 -38.76
N TYR A 894 -30.16 -0.56 -39.09
CA TYR A 894 -29.78 0.74 -39.65
C TYR A 894 -28.88 1.55 -38.68
N THR A 895 -29.22 1.57 -37.40
CA THR A 895 -28.40 2.26 -36.37
C THR A 895 -27.05 1.57 -36.15
N LEU A 896 -27.01 0.23 -36.12
CA LEU A 896 -25.76 -0.55 -35.99
C LEU A 896 -24.85 -0.43 -37.22
N PHE A 897 -25.40 -0.43 -38.44
CA PHE A 897 -24.59 -0.46 -39.67
C PHE A 897 -24.28 0.91 -40.26
N LYS A 898 -25.13 1.94 -40.09
CA LYS A 898 -24.89 3.28 -40.68
C LYS A 898 -24.51 4.36 -39.69
N VAL A 899 -25.08 4.35 -38.48
CA VAL A 899 -24.84 5.41 -37.49
C VAL A 899 -23.56 5.13 -36.70
N LEU A 900 -23.31 3.88 -36.31
CA LEU A 900 -22.13 3.51 -35.53
C LEU A 900 -20.80 3.88 -36.22
N PRO A 901 -20.55 3.53 -37.50
CA PRO A 901 -19.27 3.85 -38.15
C PRO A 901 -19.02 5.36 -38.28
N LYS A 902 -20.06 6.14 -38.64
CA LYS A 902 -19.98 7.62 -38.72
C LYS A 902 -19.73 8.25 -37.36
N TRP A 903 -20.33 7.68 -36.32
CA TRP A 903 -20.12 8.09 -34.94
C TRP A 903 -18.75 7.71 -34.40
N TRP A 904 -18.19 6.55 -34.79
CA TRP A 904 -16.80 6.19 -34.49
C TRP A 904 -15.81 7.15 -35.17
N ALA A 905 -16.02 7.46 -36.46
CA ALA A 905 -15.20 8.42 -37.18
C ALA A 905 -15.28 9.84 -36.58
N SER A 906 -16.48 10.31 -36.20
CA SER A 906 -16.62 11.62 -35.54
C SER A 906 -15.96 11.68 -34.17
N ARG A 907 -15.82 10.54 -33.49
CA ARG A 907 -15.11 10.42 -32.20
C ARG A 907 -13.61 10.38 -32.33
N GLU A 908 -13.09 9.65 -33.31
CA GLU A 908 -11.67 9.70 -33.63
C GLU A 908 -11.28 11.12 -34.00
N ALA A 909 -12.11 11.80 -34.81
CA ALA A 909 -11.94 13.21 -35.12
C ALA A 909 -11.99 14.09 -33.86
N ALA A 910 -12.98 13.93 -32.97
CA ALA A 910 -13.07 14.72 -31.73
C ALA A 910 -11.90 14.48 -30.77
N THR A 911 -11.44 13.23 -30.66
CA THR A 911 -10.27 12.85 -29.86
C THR A 911 -9.01 13.47 -30.43
N GLN A 912 -8.84 13.41 -31.76
CA GLN A 912 -7.73 14.03 -32.46
C GLN A 912 -7.75 15.56 -32.31
N THR A 913 -8.88 16.22 -32.55
CA THR A 913 -9.03 17.68 -32.36
C THR A 913 -8.67 18.10 -30.93
N ARG A 914 -9.10 17.32 -29.93
CA ARG A 914 -8.73 17.59 -28.53
C ARG A 914 -7.24 17.39 -28.29
N PHE A 915 -6.67 16.31 -28.82
CA PHE A 915 -5.23 16.06 -28.74
C PHE A 915 -4.44 17.21 -29.37
N ASP A 916 -4.83 17.67 -30.57
CA ASP A 916 -4.19 18.78 -31.26
C ASP A 916 -4.28 20.09 -30.46
N ALA A 917 -5.43 20.37 -29.83
CA ALA A 917 -5.58 21.52 -28.93
C ALA A 917 -4.70 21.42 -27.68
N ILE A 918 -4.53 20.22 -27.11
CA ILE A 918 -3.61 19.97 -25.99
C ILE A 918 -2.16 20.18 -26.45
N GLN A 919 -1.79 19.70 -27.64
CA GLN A 919 -0.44 19.86 -28.19
C GLN A 919 -0.12 21.33 -28.49
N GLU A 920 -1.08 22.09 -29.01
CA GLU A 920 -0.92 23.52 -29.21
C GLU A 920 -0.71 24.26 -27.88
N ASN A 921 -1.50 23.92 -26.86
CA ASN A 921 -1.28 24.46 -25.52
C ASN A 921 0.09 24.08 -24.95
N ASN A 922 0.57 22.86 -25.18
CA ASN A 922 1.90 22.42 -24.76
C ASN A 922 3.00 23.26 -25.44
N ARG A 923 2.88 23.54 -26.74
CA ARG A 923 3.84 24.38 -27.47
C ARG A 923 3.96 25.78 -26.86
N GLN A 924 2.82 26.44 -26.65
CA GLN A 924 2.77 27.77 -26.04
C GLN A 924 3.38 27.79 -24.63
N LEU A 925 3.15 26.75 -23.84
CA LEU A 925 3.74 26.61 -22.51
C LEU A 925 5.26 26.42 -22.56
N VAL A 926 5.78 25.63 -23.50
CA VAL A 926 7.22 25.42 -23.68
C VAL A 926 7.90 26.71 -24.13
N GLU A 927 7.31 27.45 -25.06
CA GLU A 927 7.84 28.75 -25.49
C GLU A 927 7.94 29.74 -24.33
N GLY A 928 6.89 29.83 -23.51
CA GLY A 928 6.90 30.64 -22.29
C GLY A 928 7.95 30.19 -21.27
N ALA A 929 8.07 28.88 -21.06
CA ALA A 929 9.05 28.28 -20.14
C ALA A 929 10.49 28.57 -20.58
N LYS A 930 10.78 28.44 -21.87
CA LYS A 930 12.10 28.75 -22.43
C LYS A 930 12.46 30.21 -22.22
N ALA A 931 11.54 31.13 -22.54
CA ALA A 931 11.76 32.55 -22.32
C ALA A 931 12.03 32.89 -20.84
N GLU A 932 11.30 32.27 -19.91
CA GLU A 932 11.51 32.46 -18.47
C GLU A 932 12.85 31.89 -17.99
N LEU A 933 13.22 30.68 -18.42
CA LEU A 933 14.48 30.04 -18.06
C LEU A 933 15.69 30.77 -18.66
N GLU A 934 15.60 31.23 -19.90
CA GLU A 934 16.62 32.06 -20.54
C GLU A 934 16.81 33.39 -19.80
N ALA A 935 15.71 34.04 -19.39
CA ALA A 935 15.78 35.26 -18.59
C ALA A 935 16.41 35.02 -17.20
N GLN A 936 16.08 33.91 -16.53
CA GLN A 936 16.70 33.54 -15.26
C GLN A 936 18.20 33.26 -15.43
N HIS A 937 18.59 32.54 -16.48
CA HIS A 937 19.99 32.27 -16.79
C HIS A 937 20.75 33.58 -17.11
N GLN A 938 20.16 34.46 -17.92
CA GLN A 938 20.73 35.78 -18.20
C GLN A 938 20.84 36.64 -16.94
N ALA A 939 19.90 36.59 -16.01
CA ALA A 939 19.96 37.34 -14.76
C ALA A 939 21.09 36.86 -13.82
N VAL A 940 21.37 35.56 -13.79
CA VAL A 940 22.49 34.99 -13.02
C VAL A 940 23.85 35.34 -13.66
N HIS A 941 23.88 35.52 -14.98
CA HIS A 941 25.10 35.86 -15.73
C HIS A 941 25.24 37.34 -16.08
N ALA A 942 24.24 38.17 -15.78
CA ALA A 942 24.35 39.62 -15.92
C ALA A 942 25.47 40.09 -14.99
N PRO A 943 26.50 40.79 -15.49
CA PRO A 943 27.55 41.30 -14.63
C PRO A 943 26.88 42.19 -13.59
N HIS A 944 27.02 41.85 -12.31
CA HIS A 944 26.65 42.72 -11.20
C HIS A 944 27.44 44.03 -11.36
N GLN A 945 26.89 44.99 -12.11
CA GLN A 945 27.26 46.40 -12.05
C GLN A 945 26.66 46.95 -10.77
N GLU A 946 27.20 46.53 -9.62
CA GLU A 946 27.02 47.30 -8.40
C GLU A 946 27.96 48.50 -8.46
N SER A 947 27.37 49.67 -8.24
CA SER A 947 28.09 50.90 -7.92
C SER A 947 29.05 50.62 -6.76
N ILE A 948 30.34 50.58 -7.05
CA ILE A 948 31.40 50.54 -6.06
C ILE A 948 31.34 51.84 -5.26
N VAL A 949 30.78 51.79 -4.05
CA VAL A 949 31.26 52.63 -2.94
C VAL A 949 32.64 52.05 -2.58
N PRO A 950 33.72 52.84 -2.52
CA PRO A 950 35.07 52.31 -2.35
C PRO A 950 35.24 51.67 -0.98
N LEU A 951 35.19 50.35 -0.94
CA LEU A 951 35.62 49.53 0.19
C LEU A 951 37.13 49.29 0.08
N ASP A 952 37.80 49.49 1.20
CA ASP A 952 39.25 49.41 1.38
C ASP A 952 39.83 48.05 0.92
N PHE A 953 40.50 48.08 -0.23
CA PHE A 953 41.09 46.93 -0.93
C PHE A 953 42.27 46.28 -0.18
N SER A 954 42.76 46.90 0.89
CA SER A 954 43.90 46.36 1.66
C SER A 954 43.52 45.08 2.43
N ARG A 955 42.31 45.01 2.99
CA ARG A 955 41.87 43.89 3.84
C ARG A 955 41.52 42.60 3.09
N GLN A 956 41.08 42.72 1.83
CA GLN A 956 40.80 41.54 0.98
C GLN A 956 42.06 40.87 0.44
N ARG A 957 43.18 41.61 0.29
CA ARG A 957 44.46 41.01 -0.11
C ARG A 957 45.04 40.16 1.01
N GLU A 958 44.96 40.60 2.26
CA GLU A 958 45.39 39.81 3.43
C GLU A 958 44.62 38.49 3.55
N LEU A 959 43.29 38.52 3.40
CA LEU A 959 42.46 37.32 3.50
C LEU A 959 42.71 36.32 2.36
N ARG A 960 43.02 36.79 1.15
CA ARG A 960 43.41 35.92 0.03
C ARG A 960 44.80 35.31 0.22
N HIS A 961 45.73 36.06 0.80
CA HIS A 961 47.06 35.54 1.11
C HIS A 961 47.00 34.46 2.20
N LEU A 962 46.23 34.70 3.26
CA LEU A 962 46.01 33.72 4.34
C LEU A 962 45.30 32.44 3.84
N ALA A 963 44.34 32.58 2.91
CA ALA A 963 43.66 31.43 2.31
C ALA A 963 44.57 30.62 1.35
N GLN A 964 45.53 31.27 0.70
CA GLN A 964 46.54 30.58 -0.14
C GLN A 964 47.62 29.89 0.70
N GLU A 965 48.02 30.45 1.83
CA GLU A 965 48.96 29.81 2.76
C GLU A 965 48.33 28.59 3.46
N ALA A 966 47.06 28.68 3.86
CA ALA A 966 46.33 27.55 4.44
C ALA A 966 46.26 26.34 3.47
N ARG A 967 46.11 26.59 2.16
CA ARG A 967 46.05 25.54 1.12
C ARG A 967 47.40 24.90 0.80
N LYS A 968 48.53 25.55 1.10
CA LYS A 968 49.87 24.97 0.91
C LYS A 968 50.28 24.03 2.04
N SER A 969 49.56 24.01 3.17
CA SER A 969 49.93 23.24 4.37
C SER A 969 49.28 21.85 4.50
N THR A 970 48.41 21.44 3.56
CA THR A 970 47.54 20.24 3.73
C THR A 970 47.61 19.21 2.60
N ALA A 971 48.68 19.15 1.81
CA ALA A 971 48.87 18.09 0.82
C ALA A 971 49.78 16.96 1.35
N PRO A 972 49.30 15.71 1.50
CA PRO A 972 50.16 14.57 1.78
C PRO A 972 50.90 14.13 0.51
N GLN A 973 52.22 14.02 0.59
CA GLN A 973 53.04 13.31 -0.40
C GLN A 973 52.75 11.80 -0.30
N VAL A 974 52.31 11.18 -1.40
CA VAL A 974 52.45 9.75 -1.62
C VAL A 974 53.27 9.58 -2.89
N GLU A 975 54.53 9.23 -2.71
CA GLU A 975 55.47 8.87 -3.76
C GLU A 975 55.16 7.49 -4.34
N ARG A 976 55.48 7.37 -5.62
CA ARG A 976 55.39 6.18 -6.46
C ARG A 976 56.47 5.19 -6.05
N ASP A 977 56.18 3.90 -6.18
CA ASP A 977 57.18 2.99 -6.73
C ASP A 977 56.57 1.70 -7.31
N ARG A 978 57.12 1.35 -8.48
CA ARG A 978 57.21 0.03 -9.13
C ARG A 978 56.14 -0.42 -10.12
N ASP A 979 56.55 -0.29 -11.39
CA ASP A 979 56.36 -1.25 -12.46
C ASP A 979 56.64 -2.70 -12.00
N LEU A 980 55.81 -3.65 -12.44
CA LEU A 980 56.26 -4.84 -13.18
C LEU A 980 55.07 -5.63 -13.72
N ASP A 981 55.23 -5.94 -15.00
CA ASP A 981 54.55 -6.88 -15.89
C ASP A 981 54.15 -8.21 -15.22
N LEU A 982 53.11 -8.88 -15.75
CA LEU A 982 53.06 -10.33 -15.99
C LEU A 982 51.68 -10.79 -16.53
N SER A 983 51.75 -11.38 -17.72
CA SER A 983 50.79 -12.23 -18.41
C SER A 983 50.67 -13.64 -17.79
N ASP A 984 49.50 -14.26 -18.00
CA ASP A 984 49.18 -15.69 -18.23
C ASP A 984 49.92 -16.81 -17.46
N ASP A 985 49.14 -17.58 -16.70
CA ASP A 985 48.81 -19.01 -16.90
C ASP A 985 48.69 -19.78 -15.55
N PRO A 986 47.71 -20.69 -15.36
CA PRO A 986 47.36 -21.28 -14.08
C PRO A 986 47.95 -22.67 -13.91
N THR A 987 48.40 -23.03 -12.70
CA THR A 987 48.42 -24.44 -12.27
C THR A 987 48.73 -24.63 -10.78
N ILE A 988 48.09 -25.67 -10.23
CA ILE A 988 48.59 -26.59 -9.17
C ILE A 988 48.17 -26.36 -7.71
N GLN A 989 47.27 -27.27 -7.30
CA GLN A 989 47.26 -28.14 -6.11
C GLN A 989 47.32 -27.53 -4.70
N LEU A 990 46.23 -27.77 -3.95
CA LEU A 990 46.26 -27.86 -2.49
C LEU A 990 46.14 -29.33 -2.08
N SER A 991 47.23 -29.86 -1.52
CA SER A 991 47.26 -31.05 -0.68
C SER A 991 47.24 -30.64 0.79
N GLY A 992 46.63 -31.49 1.62
CA GLY A 992 46.17 -31.19 2.98
C GLY A 992 47.23 -31.02 4.07
N GLY A 993 46.74 -30.69 5.27
CA GLY A 993 47.44 -30.95 6.54
C GLY A 993 46.90 -30.12 7.71
N PRO A 994 46.62 -30.72 8.90
CA PRO A 994 45.64 -30.18 9.86
C PRO A 994 46.24 -29.43 11.06
N GLY A 995 45.42 -28.57 11.66
CA GLY A 995 45.60 -27.93 12.97
C GLY A 995 44.27 -27.38 13.45
#